data_AF-A0A9X3YJM2-F1
#
_entry.id   AF-A0A9X3YJM2-F1
#
_cell.length_a   1.000
_cell.length_b   1.000
_cell.length_c   1.000
_cell.angle_alpha   90.00
_cell.angle_beta   90.00
_cell.angle_gamma   90.00
#
_symmetry.space_group_name_H-M   'P 1'
#
loop_
_entity.id
_entity.type
_entity.pdbx_description
1 polymer ?
#
loop_
_entity_poly.entity_id
_entity_poly.type
_entity_poly.pdbx_seq_one_letter_code
_entity_poly.pdbx_strand_id
1 'polypeptide(L)'
;MHRTRTLARFGGLALFAFLPAAWAVPCPEEAKLDPRGNVTLPAGATEIEGPEDVDEEVGPLSTVYPDLDTTTDAMYPLPCEPSIGGTLPPEAEEPESDADIANDATVDTFEKDLLPDLLGGLPDLQLPKLPAFNAKPVCYYKKQVYPCDSEVFLRDGEPFAGRDIIYIHGLSMKALTDAMSGHQGATSLWPNTQSAYQPGGYFYDKAVEYWTPHIREHLWDIGNPYNNALAGYQWPAGGSPSYVPKGNRLLIVAWSTAQRLEYAQHAFLTQVIRAMNTGQNVLTPPSYPPDSVVKMPFCANGCIVVTHSTGGLIMNSAMGRLQLGDYGAAYKPLVKRFRGHIAMASALSGSRLASAAIALSSLMDPTDPLCDVISSWFGGGGNCGWSLAAALQTVLVDLTPLYTHQRWHPVMEESPVTTITVSGAHTRGNYAFGILGTKLVHPGNDDGVVTMDSSCGNPTPVAPWAIPSTGFMVTGLVKAFDLGIPFGRAVGQFWDQRRVKAIVPLKYMSAMCSPWLAPSGMVMPVEDAFSGTILDSRRRLRNVYSFIQGAVDHSFLGGTDDANPLPSASNQSAWVPRPYRDNLFGNPMREESSAITDAAIYAAGPDGVRPVHPLFAAQMKEYQRGRKISFKLFGIKIKWWLWRRTYHLLNNWQNKAASHFAYEYAYRRN
;
A
#
# COMPACT_ATOMS: atom_id res chain seq x y z
N MET A 1 83.61 43.66 6.84
CA MET A 1 84.01 42.49 6.02
C MET A 1 83.69 41.23 6.80
N HIS A 2 82.94 40.32 6.15
CA HIS A 2 82.49 38.99 6.61
C HIS A 2 82.14 38.78 8.09
N ARG A 3 80.85 38.55 8.35
CA ARG A 3 80.40 37.43 9.18
C ARG A 3 78.98 37.01 8.82
N THR A 4 78.88 35.74 8.47
CA THR A 4 77.71 34.91 8.19
C THR A 4 76.72 34.93 9.36
N ARG A 5 75.41 35.00 9.05
CA ARG A 5 74.33 34.69 10.00
C ARG A 5 73.41 33.64 9.41
N THR A 6 73.35 32.53 10.13
CA THR A 6 72.50 31.35 9.98
C THR A 6 71.04 31.73 10.24
N LEU A 7 70.14 31.34 9.32
CA LEU A 7 68.69 31.37 9.50
C LEU A 7 68.25 30.02 10.08
N ALA A 8 67.76 30.02 11.33
CA ALA A 8 67.00 28.93 11.90
C ALA A 8 65.52 29.35 12.01
N ARG A 9 64.66 28.61 11.33
CA ARG A 9 63.19 28.70 11.40
C ARG A 9 62.72 28.06 12.71
N PHE A 10 61.88 28.75 13.49
CA PHE A 10 60.80 28.16 14.29
C PHE A 10 59.83 29.26 14.74
N GLY A 11 58.52 28.97 14.67
CA GLY A 11 57.48 29.71 15.40
C GLY A 11 56.71 30.75 14.58
N GLY A 12 55.61 30.33 13.94
CA GLY A 12 54.62 31.23 13.37
C GLY A 12 53.25 30.57 13.37
N LEU A 13 52.42 30.90 14.36
CA LEU A 13 50.98 30.68 14.36
C LEU A 13 50.39 31.23 13.06
N ALA A 14 49.79 30.36 12.24
CA ALA A 14 48.93 30.77 11.15
C ALA A 14 47.47 30.62 11.61
N LEU A 15 46.90 31.74 12.06
CA LEU A 15 45.46 31.97 12.07
C LEU A 15 45.00 31.90 10.60
N PHE A 16 44.40 30.78 10.19
CA PHE A 16 43.72 30.72 8.90
C PHE A 16 42.29 31.27 9.06
N ALA A 17 42.02 32.27 8.25
CA ALA A 17 40.78 33.00 8.17
C ALA A 17 39.62 32.07 7.76
N PHE A 18 38.56 32.09 8.58
CA PHE A 18 37.25 31.55 8.26
C PHE A 18 36.61 32.38 7.13
N LEU A 19 36.50 31.80 5.94
CA LEU A 19 35.40 32.11 5.03
C LEU A 19 34.18 31.30 5.50
N PRO A 20 32.94 31.81 5.39
CA PRO A 20 31.76 31.07 5.82
C PRO A 20 31.48 29.98 4.78
N ALA A 21 32.07 28.80 4.98
CA ALA A 21 31.45 27.58 4.49
C ALA A 21 30.07 27.49 5.18
N ALA A 22 29.02 27.25 4.39
CA ALA A 22 27.74 26.81 4.92
C ALA A 22 28.02 25.76 5.99
N TRP A 23 27.51 25.98 7.20
CA TRP A 23 27.72 25.06 8.32
C TRP A 23 27.04 23.74 7.95
N ALA A 24 27.79 22.83 7.34
CA ALA A 24 27.39 21.44 7.25
C ALA A 24 27.21 21.01 8.71
N VAL A 25 25.95 20.77 9.10
CA VAL A 25 25.64 20.24 10.42
C VAL A 25 26.44 18.94 10.53
N PRO A 26 27.41 18.83 11.46
CA PRO A 26 28.24 17.65 11.55
C PRO A 26 27.35 16.44 11.77
N CYS A 27 27.57 15.37 11.00
CA CYS A 27 26.80 14.16 11.16
C CYS A 27 26.91 13.66 12.61
N PRO A 28 25.80 13.26 13.24
CA PRO A 28 25.83 12.80 14.62
C PRO A 28 26.72 11.56 14.77
N GLU A 29 27.42 11.50 15.89
CA GLU A 29 28.38 10.44 16.20
C GLU A 29 27.81 9.45 17.23
N GLU A 30 28.21 8.19 17.07
CA GLU A 30 27.95 7.14 18.05
C GLU A 30 28.82 7.32 19.30
N ALA A 31 28.21 7.16 20.47
CA ALA A 31 28.94 7.11 21.73
C ALA A 31 29.88 5.90 21.74
N LYS A 32 31.14 6.12 22.13
CA LYS A 32 32.07 5.00 22.35
C LYS A 32 31.66 4.27 23.63
N LEU A 33 31.49 2.95 23.54
CA LEU A 33 31.15 2.10 24.67
C LEU A 33 32.37 1.28 25.13
N ASP A 34 32.50 1.08 26.44
CA ASP A 34 33.48 0.16 27.03
C ASP A 34 32.98 -1.32 26.89
N PRO A 35 33.82 -2.34 27.23
CA PRO A 35 33.40 -3.74 27.14
C PRO A 35 32.21 -4.14 28.05
N ARG A 36 31.79 -3.27 28.97
CA ARG A 36 30.63 -3.45 29.84
C ARG A 36 29.40 -2.68 29.34
N GLY A 37 29.49 -2.00 28.20
CA GLY A 37 28.43 -1.20 27.61
C GLY A 37 28.29 0.22 28.19
N ASN A 38 29.23 0.67 29.02
CA ASN A 38 29.19 2.04 29.56
C ASN A 38 29.78 3.04 28.57
N VAL A 39 29.24 4.25 28.53
CA VAL A 39 29.78 5.33 27.70
C VAL A 39 31.18 5.71 28.17
N THR A 40 32.14 5.64 27.26
CA THR A 40 33.50 6.16 27.43
C THR A 40 33.51 7.64 27.08
N LEU A 41 33.41 8.49 28.09
CA LEU A 41 33.42 9.94 27.93
C LEU A 41 34.82 10.49 27.59
N PRO A 42 34.91 11.59 26.83
CA PRO A 42 36.18 12.21 26.53
C PRO A 42 36.79 12.84 27.79
N ALA A 43 38.11 12.86 27.87
CA ALA A 43 38.81 13.50 28.98
C ALA A 43 38.40 14.98 29.11
N GLY A 44 38.04 15.40 30.32
CA GLY A 44 37.54 16.77 30.57
C GLY A 44 36.04 16.95 30.39
N ALA A 45 35.28 15.89 30.10
CA ALA A 45 33.82 15.93 30.17
C ALA A 45 33.35 16.26 31.59
N THR A 46 32.44 17.22 31.69
CA THR A 46 31.84 17.71 32.94
C THR A 46 30.33 17.82 32.75
N GLU A 47 29.56 18.05 33.83
CA GLU A 47 28.09 18.20 33.76
C GLU A 47 27.41 17.08 32.94
N ILE A 48 27.74 15.84 33.28
CA ILE A 48 27.23 14.66 32.57
C ILE A 48 25.78 14.44 32.99
N GLU A 49 24.88 14.56 32.02
CA GLU A 49 23.48 14.17 32.14
C GLU A 49 23.37 12.71 31.70
N GLY A 50 22.65 11.90 32.48
CA GLY A 50 22.46 10.48 32.16
C GLY A 50 21.75 10.27 30.82
N PRO A 51 21.73 9.03 30.30
CA PRO A 51 21.04 8.73 29.05
C PRO A 51 19.55 9.09 29.11
N GLU A 52 19.09 9.89 28.14
CA GLU A 52 17.69 10.28 27.95
C GLU A 52 17.14 9.65 26.67
N ASP A 53 15.89 9.18 26.73
CA ASP A 53 15.14 8.75 25.55
C ASP A 53 14.53 9.96 24.84
N VAL A 54 14.50 9.90 23.51
CA VAL A 54 14.17 11.02 22.64
C VAL A 54 13.20 10.56 21.57
N ASP A 55 12.15 11.35 21.35
CA ASP A 55 11.28 11.30 20.17
C ASP A 55 11.01 12.75 19.75
N GLU A 56 11.68 13.20 18.70
CA GLU A 56 11.70 14.60 18.26
C GLU A 56 11.25 14.70 16.79
N GLU A 57 10.22 15.49 16.50
CA GLU A 57 9.90 15.94 15.13
C GLU A 57 10.92 17.02 14.72
N VAL A 58 11.72 16.73 13.70
CA VAL A 58 12.77 17.64 13.22
C VAL A 58 12.17 18.67 12.25
N GLY A 59 11.23 18.24 11.41
CA GLY A 59 10.49 19.12 10.49
C GLY A 59 10.28 18.52 9.11
N PRO A 60 9.75 19.31 8.15
CA PRO A 60 9.54 18.86 6.77
C PRO A 60 10.85 18.47 6.07
N LEU A 61 10.84 17.41 5.27
CA LEU A 61 12.05 16.90 4.61
C LEU A 61 12.76 17.97 3.76
N SER A 62 12.02 18.80 3.04
CA SER A 62 12.59 19.88 2.22
C SER A 62 13.33 20.96 3.04
N THR A 63 13.01 21.07 4.33
CA THR A 63 13.72 21.99 5.26
C THR A 63 14.95 21.31 5.87
N VAL A 64 14.84 20.01 6.18
CA VAL A 64 15.95 19.23 6.75
C VAL A 64 17.03 18.94 5.71
N TYR A 65 16.64 18.71 4.45
CA TYR A 65 17.49 18.38 3.32
C TYR A 65 17.29 19.37 2.17
N PRO A 66 17.67 20.66 2.34
CA PRO A 66 17.38 21.71 1.36
C PRO A 66 18.07 21.52 0.00
N ASP A 67 19.14 20.72 -0.03
CA ASP A 67 19.94 20.46 -1.23
C ASP A 67 19.54 19.17 -1.97
N LEU A 68 18.54 18.44 -1.48
CA LEU A 68 18.07 17.17 -2.08
C LEU A 68 16.66 17.33 -2.68
N ASP A 69 16.36 16.56 -3.73
CA ASP A 69 14.99 16.45 -4.24
C ASP A 69 14.16 15.53 -3.34
N THR A 70 13.47 16.13 -2.36
CA THR A 70 12.63 15.41 -1.41
C THR A 70 11.24 15.09 -1.95
N THR A 71 10.98 15.26 -3.25
CA THR A 71 9.68 14.94 -3.85
C THR A 71 9.53 13.45 -4.17
N THR A 72 10.64 12.72 -4.21
CA THR A 72 10.68 11.28 -4.47
C THR A 72 11.71 10.61 -3.57
N ASP A 73 11.70 9.27 -3.56
CA ASP A 73 12.72 8.45 -2.91
C ASP A 73 14.08 8.49 -3.63
N ALA A 74 14.24 9.32 -4.67
CA ALA A 74 15.55 9.60 -5.26
C ALA A 74 16.47 10.42 -4.33
N MET A 75 15.94 10.99 -3.22
CA MET A 75 16.75 11.67 -2.21
C MET A 75 17.73 10.76 -1.46
N TYR A 76 17.58 9.44 -1.56
CA TYR A 76 18.46 8.47 -0.88
C TYR A 76 19.64 8.03 -1.75
N PRO A 77 20.80 7.69 -1.15
CA PRO A 77 21.08 7.67 0.29
C PRO A 77 21.26 9.08 0.90
N LEU A 78 21.02 9.20 2.22
CA LEU A 78 21.16 10.46 2.94
C LEU A 78 22.64 10.84 3.18
N PRO A 79 22.95 12.14 3.41
CA PRO A 79 24.32 12.60 3.67
C PRO A 79 24.93 12.04 4.96
N CYS A 80 24.08 11.74 5.95
CA CYS A 80 24.48 11.18 7.24
C CYS A 80 23.85 9.80 7.45
N GLU A 81 24.49 8.98 8.28
CA GLU A 81 23.99 7.66 8.64
C GLU A 81 22.61 7.78 9.34
N PRO A 82 21.53 7.20 8.78
CA PRO A 82 20.19 7.31 9.35
C PRO A 82 20.04 6.55 10.68
N SER A 83 20.85 5.50 10.87
CA SER A 83 20.77 4.59 12.02
C SER A 83 22.12 4.41 12.71
N ILE A 84 22.19 4.81 13.97
CA ILE A 84 23.42 4.78 14.78
C ILE A 84 23.24 3.79 15.94
N GLY A 85 24.29 3.02 16.22
CA GLY A 85 24.42 2.18 17.41
C GLY A 85 23.29 1.20 17.72
N GLY A 86 23.31 0.74 18.97
CA GLY A 86 22.42 -0.28 19.51
C GLY A 86 23.04 -1.69 19.49
N THR A 87 22.26 -2.66 19.97
CA THR A 87 22.61 -4.08 19.95
C THR A 87 21.43 -4.85 19.41
N LEU A 88 21.68 -5.82 18.53
CA LEU A 88 20.63 -6.72 18.07
C LEU A 88 20.26 -7.63 19.25
N PRO A 89 18.97 -7.70 19.64
CA PRO A 89 18.55 -8.57 20.73
C PRO A 89 18.62 -10.04 20.30
N PRO A 90 18.90 -10.99 21.21
CA PRO A 90 18.93 -12.42 20.89
C PRO A 90 17.63 -12.91 20.23
N GLU A 91 16.49 -12.37 20.61
CA GLU A 91 15.17 -12.68 20.04
C GLU A 91 15.11 -12.38 18.54
N ALA A 92 15.81 -11.34 18.06
CA ALA A 92 15.88 -11.01 16.63
C ALA A 92 16.83 -11.95 15.83
N GLU A 93 17.63 -12.75 16.54
CA GLU A 93 18.54 -13.75 15.96
C GLU A 93 17.98 -15.18 15.99
N GLU A 94 16.81 -15.38 16.62
CA GLU A 94 16.19 -16.70 16.67
C GLU A 94 15.88 -17.22 15.25
N PRO A 95 16.23 -18.49 14.95
CA PRO A 95 15.93 -19.09 13.66
C PRO A 95 14.41 -19.31 13.49
N GLU A 96 13.98 -19.45 12.23
CA GLU A 96 12.64 -19.92 11.93
C GLU A 96 12.40 -21.30 12.55
N SER A 97 11.15 -21.57 12.95
CA SER A 97 10.80 -22.86 13.54
C SER A 97 10.71 -23.96 12.47
N ASP A 98 11.03 -25.20 12.82
CA ASP A 98 10.95 -26.34 11.89
C ASP A 98 9.55 -26.49 11.26
N ALA A 99 8.50 -26.15 12.01
CA ALA A 99 7.13 -26.17 11.50
C ALA A 99 6.88 -25.10 10.43
N ASP A 100 7.44 -23.90 10.60
CA ASP A 100 7.34 -22.82 9.61
C ASP A 100 8.06 -23.24 8.32
N ILE A 101 9.28 -23.80 8.45
CA ILE A 101 10.08 -24.31 7.33
C ILE A 101 9.33 -25.42 6.57
N ALA A 102 8.71 -26.36 7.29
CA ALA A 102 8.00 -27.49 6.69
C ALA A 102 6.76 -27.03 5.90
N ASN A 103 5.97 -26.11 6.45
CA ASN A 103 4.78 -25.57 5.80
C ASN A 103 5.13 -24.76 4.54
N ASP A 104 6.18 -23.95 4.58
CA ASP A 104 6.69 -23.24 3.40
C ASP A 104 7.10 -24.24 2.30
N ALA A 105 7.79 -25.33 2.68
CA ALA A 105 8.19 -26.38 1.75
C ALA A 105 7.00 -27.11 1.12
N THR A 106 5.91 -27.32 1.86
CA THR A 106 4.66 -27.91 1.33
C THR A 106 4.05 -27.03 0.24
N VAL A 107 3.88 -25.73 0.51
CA VAL A 107 3.31 -24.80 -0.48
C VAL A 107 4.25 -24.65 -1.68
N ASP A 108 5.56 -24.65 -1.46
CA ASP A 108 6.56 -24.60 -2.55
C ASP A 108 6.49 -25.82 -3.46
N THR A 109 6.41 -27.00 -2.87
CA THR A 109 6.28 -28.26 -3.61
C THR A 109 4.99 -28.24 -4.43
N PHE A 110 3.88 -27.79 -3.84
CA PHE A 110 2.62 -27.65 -4.57
C PHE A 110 2.72 -26.67 -5.74
N GLU A 111 3.25 -25.46 -5.50
CA GLU A 111 3.38 -24.41 -6.52
C GLU A 111 4.34 -24.80 -7.66
N LYS A 112 5.35 -25.61 -7.35
CA LYS A 112 6.34 -26.08 -8.32
C LYS A 112 5.86 -27.30 -9.12
N ASP A 113 5.33 -28.30 -8.43
CA ASP A 113 5.17 -29.64 -9.00
C ASP A 113 3.71 -29.94 -9.41
N LEU A 114 2.70 -29.39 -8.74
CA LEU A 114 1.29 -29.72 -9.00
C LEU A 114 0.51 -28.57 -9.66
N LEU A 115 0.73 -27.33 -9.20
CA LEU A 115 0.00 -26.17 -9.67
C LEU A 115 0.13 -25.95 -11.20
N PRO A 116 1.30 -26.07 -11.85
CA PRO A 116 1.41 -25.87 -13.30
C PRO A 116 0.50 -26.80 -14.11
N ASP A 117 0.38 -28.06 -13.72
CA ASP A 117 -0.46 -29.05 -14.39
C ASP A 117 -1.96 -28.74 -14.18
N LEU A 118 -2.35 -28.33 -12.97
CA LEU A 118 -3.71 -27.89 -12.67
C LEU A 118 -4.10 -26.66 -13.50
N LEU A 119 -3.16 -25.72 -13.69
CA LEU A 119 -3.40 -24.49 -14.43
C LEU A 119 -3.41 -24.70 -15.95
N GLY A 120 -2.56 -25.60 -16.48
CA GLY A 120 -2.44 -25.89 -17.90
C GLY A 120 -3.70 -26.50 -18.53
N GLY A 121 -4.57 -27.12 -17.73
CA GLY A 121 -5.83 -27.74 -18.17
C GLY A 121 -7.04 -26.82 -18.19
N LEU A 122 -6.90 -25.54 -17.82
CA LEU A 122 -8.05 -24.64 -17.66
C LEU A 122 -8.52 -24.11 -19.03
N PRO A 123 -9.81 -24.30 -19.40
CA PRO A 123 -10.31 -23.82 -20.67
C PRO A 123 -10.42 -22.29 -20.69
N ASP A 124 -10.19 -21.69 -21.86
CA ASP A 124 -10.57 -20.29 -22.09
C ASP A 124 -12.09 -20.12 -21.94
N LEU A 125 -12.49 -19.09 -21.20
CA LEU A 125 -13.88 -18.81 -20.91
C LEU A 125 -14.54 -18.08 -22.08
N GLN A 126 -15.68 -18.62 -22.55
CA GLN A 126 -16.55 -17.96 -23.52
C GLN A 126 -17.60 -17.12 -22.80
N LEU A 127 -17.39 -15.81 -22.78
CA LEU A 127 -18.34 -14.84 -22.22
C LEU A 127 -19.20 -14.22 -23.33
N PRO A 128 -20.45 -13.83 -23.04
CA PRO A 128 -21.25 -13.09 -24.01
C PRO A 128 -20.59 -11.75 -24.35
N LYS A 129 -21.06 -11.13 -25.43
CA LYS A 129 -20.62 -9.77 -25.78
C LYS A 129 -21.09 -8.79 -24.71
N LEU A 130 -20.23 -7.81 -24.42
CA LEU A 130 -20.61 -6.65 -23.61
C LEU A 130 -21.81 -5.90 -24.25
N PRO A 131 -22.59 -5.15 -23.45
CA PRO A 131 -23.62 -4.27 -23.99
C PRO A 131 -23.03 -3.19 -24.90
N ALA A 132 -23.80 -2.69 -25.87
CA ALA A 132 -23.35 -1.61 -26.75
C ALA A 132 -22.93 -0.36 -25.96
N PHE A 133 -21.78 0.20 -26.29
CA PHE A 133 -21.22 1.38 -25.64
C PHE A 133 -21.44 2.65 -26.47
N ASN A 134 -22.02 3.69 -25.86
CA ASN A 134 -22.12 5.00 -26.51
C ASN A 134 -20.83 5.81 -26.31
N ALA A 135 -19.96 5.80 -27.31
CA ALA A 135 -18.69 6.53 -27.25
C ALA A 135 -18.81 8.05 -27.30
N LYS A 136 -19.96 8.62 -27.73
CA LYS A 136 -20.16 10.06 -27.97
C LYS A 136 -21.35 10.62 -27.18
N PRO A 137 -21.24 10.73 -25.85
CA PRO A 137 -22.24 11.39 -25.02
C PRO A 137 -22.30 12.90 -25.32
N VAL A 138 -23.45 13.50 -25.06
CA VAL A 138 -23.67 14.95 -25.11
C VAL A 138 -23.76 15.49 -23.69
N CYS A 139 -23.05 16.57 -23.40
CA CYS A 139 -22.99 17.17 -22.06
C CYS A 139 -23.42 18.63 -22.08
N TYR A 140 -24.12 19.05 -21.02
CA TYR A 140 -24.64 20.40 -20.88
C TYR A 140 -24.14 21.05 -19.60
N TYR A 141 -23.75 22.31 -19.70
CA TYR A 141 -23.48 23.20 -18.57
C TYR A 141 -24.27 24.49 -18.77
N LYS A 142 -25.12 24.85 -17.80
CA LYS A 142 -26.04 26.01 -17.85
C LYS A 142 -26.80 26.10 -19.19
N LYS A 143 -27.37 24.97 -19.62
CA LYS A 143 -28.14 24.78 -20.87
C LYS A 143 -27.34 24.96 -22.18
N GLN A 144 -26.02 25.13 -22.12
CA GLN A 144 -25.15 25.15 -23.30
C GLN A 144 -24.45 23.80 -23.45
N VAL A 145 -24.23 23.37 -24.70
CA VAL A 145 -23.52 22.12 -25.01
C VAL A 145 -22.01 22.34 -24.90
N TYR A 146 -21.32 21.44 -24.20
CA TYR A 146 -19.87 21.41 -24.09
C TYR A 146 -19.33 20.02 -24.44
N PRO A 147 -18.06 19.92 -24.91
CA PRO A 147 -17.34 18.66 -24.89
C PRO A 147 -17.36 18.07 -23.48
N CYS A 148 -17.68 16.78 -23.37
CA CYS A 148 -17.85 16.14 -22.07
C CYS A 148 -16.55 16.07 -21.24
N ASP A 149 -15.39 16.16 -21.87
CA ASP A 149 -14.06 16.24 -21.26
C ASP A 149 -13.61 17.67 -20.95
N SER A 150 -14.50 18.66 -21.08
CA SER A 150 -14.22 20.06 -20.77
C SER A 150 -13.97 20.27 -19.28
N GLU A 151 -12.98 21.12 -18.97
CA GLU A 151 -12.64 21.50 -17.59
C GLU A 151 -13.78 22.20 -16.83
N VAL A 152 -14.80 22.71 -17.54
CA VAL A 152 -15.99 23.32 -16.90
C VAL A 152 -16.76 22.36 -15.99
N PHE A 153 -16.57 21.05 -16.18
CA PHE A 153 -17.17 20.00 -15.36
C PHE A 153 -16.26 19.54 -14.20
N LEU A 154 -15.03 20.07 -14.09
CA LEU A 154 -14.10 19.77 -13.01
C LEU A 154 -14.33 20.71 -11.83
N ARG A 155 -14.12 20.18 -10.61
CA ARG A 155 -14.35 20.87 -9.34
C ARG A 155 -13.15 20.67 -8.42
N ASP A 156 -12.21 21.61 -8.44
CA ASP A 156 -10.91 21.47 -7.78
C ASP A 156 -11.01 21.22 -6.26
N GLY A 157 -12.01 21.79 -5.59
CA GLY A 157 -12.27 21.59 -4.16
C GLY A 157 -12.81 20.20 -3.77
N GLU A 158 -13.19 19.37 -4.76
CA GLU A 158 -13.73 18.04 -4.53
C GLU A 158 -12.70 16.94 -4.83
N PRO A 159 -12.73 15.81 -4.10
CA PRO A 159 -11.92 14.63 -4.40
C PRO A 159 -11.90 14.33 -5.89
N PHE A 160 -10.69 14.07 -6.40
CA PHE A 160 -10.50 13.70 -7.80
C PHE A 160 -10.98 14.75 -8.81
N ALA A 161 -10.90 16.03 -8.44
CA ALA A 161 -11.45 17.15 -9.18
C ALA A 161 -12.96 17.00 -9.49
N GLY A 162 -13.71 16.34 -8.59
CA GLY A 162 -15.16 16.15 -8.69
C GLY A 162 -15.59 15.12 -9.75
N ARG A 163 -14.67 14.29 -10.26
CA ARG A 163 -15.00 13.21 -11.20
C ARG A 163 -15.86 12.12 -10.55
N ASP A 164 -16.52 11.35 -11.38
CA ASP A 164 -17.27 10.18 -10.94
C ASP A 164 -16.32 9.10 -10.40
N ILE A 165 -16.79 8.31 -9.43
CA ILE A 165 -15.98 7.28 -8.76
C ILE A 165 -16.59 5.90 -8.99
N ILE A 166 -15.75 4.91 -9.29
CA ILE A 166 -16.17 3.51 -9.36
C ILE A 166 -15.44 2.72 -8.28
N TYR A 167 -16.18 2.00 -7.45
CA TYR A 167 -15.65 1.16 -6.38
C TYR A 167 -15.70 -0.32 -6.76
N ILE A 168 -14.59 -1.05 -6.58
CA ILE A 168 -14.50 -2.50 -6.83
C ILE A 168 -13.89 -3.17 -5.61
N HIS A 169 -14.68 -3.99 -4.90
CA HIS A 169 -14.25 -4.66 -3.66
C HIS A 169 -13.24 -5.79 -3.91
N GLY A 170 -12.57 -6.20 -2.84
CA GLY A 170 -11.64 -7.33 -2.79
C GLY A 170 -12.30 -8.71 -2.77
N LEU A 171 -11.51 -9.74 -2.49
CA LEU A 171 -12.01 -11.09 -2.25
C LEU A 171 -12.93 -11.11 -1.01
N SER A 172 -14.23 -11.24 -1.22
CA SER A 172 -15.17 -11.57 -0.14
C SER A 172 -15.07 -13.04 0.25
N MET A 173 -14.43 -13.30 1.39
CA MET A 173 -14.32 -14.63 1.98
C MET A 173 -15.69 -15.22 2.33
N LYS A 174 -16.59 -14.39 2.89
CA LYS A 174 -17.95 -14.79 3.18
C LYS A 174 -18.72 -15.22 1.93
N ALA A 175 -18.61 -14.49 0.82
CA ALA A 175 -19.29 -14.88 -0.42
C ALA A 175 -18.74 -16.20 -0.97
N LEU A 176 -17.44 -16.44 -0.81
CA LEU A 176 -16.81 -17.68 -1.22
C LEU A 176 -17.28 -18.87 -0.39
N THR A 177 -17.30 -18.75 0.95
CA THR A 177 -17.77 -19.81 1.85
C THR A 177 -19.26 -20.05 1.72
N ASP A 178 -20.08 -19.00 1.61
CA ASP A 178 -21.52 -19.09 1.36
C ASP A 178 -21.81 -19.82 0.04
N ALA A 179 -21.05 -19.53 -1.02
CA ALA A 179 -21.21 -20.22 -2.31
C ALA A 179 -20.87 -21.71 -2.19
N MET A 180 -19.79 -22.04 -1.48
CA MET A 180 -19.39 -23.42 -1.22
C MET A 180 -20.40 -24.18 -0.36
N SER A 181 -21.04 -23.53 0.62
CA SER A 181 -22.08 -24.12 1.45
C SER A 181 -23.46 -24.15 0.79
N GLY A 182 -23.57 -23.73 -0.48
CA GLY A 182 -24.83 -23.71 -1.21
C GLY A 182 -25.83 -22.66 -0.71
N HIS A 183 -25.37 -21.59 -0.06
CA HIS A 183 -26.23 -20.52 0.43
C HIS A 183 -26.97 -19.85 -0.73
N GLN A 184 -28.24 -19.52 -0.52
CA GLN A 184 -29.07 -18.89 -1.52
C GLN A 184 -28.51 -17.52 -1.91
N GLY A 185 -28.39 -17.26 -3.21
CA GLY A 185 -27.84 -16.02 -3.73
C GLY A 185 -26.33 -16.09 -4.00
N ALA A 186 -25.54 -16.69 -3.11
CA ALA A 186 -24.09 -16.85 -3.28
C ALA A 186 -23.69 -17.80 -4.42
N THR A 187 -24.57 -18.73 -4.81
CA THR A 187 -24.38 -19.63 -5.96
C THR A 187 -24.80 -19.00 -7.30
N SER A 188 -25.23 -17.74 -7.31
CA SER A 188 -25.71 -17.05 -8.51
C SER A 188 -24.56 -16.73 -9.48
N LEU A 189 -24.55 -17.38 -10.63
CA LEU A 189 -23.50 -17.20 -11.64
C LEU A 189 -23.76 -16.01 -12.55
N TRP A 190 -22.77 -15.13 -12.70
CA TRP A 190 -22.69 -14.16 -13.77
C TRP A 190 -22.30 -14.85 -15.09
N PRO A 191 -22.88 -14.49 -16.25
CA PRO A 191 -23.91 -13.46 -16.48
C PRO A 191 -25.35 -13.97 -16.42
N ASN A 192 -25.57 -15.23 -16.03
CA ASN A 192 -26.88 -15.88 -16.11
C ASN A 192 -27.90 -15.32 -15.10
N THR A 193 -27.43 -14.81 -13.97
CA THR A 193 -28.27 -14.36 -12.85
C THR A 193 -27.98 -12.90 -12.49
N GLN A 194 -28.11 -12.00 -13.47
CA GLN A 194 -27.72 -10.59 -13.30
C GLN A 194 -28.43 -9.89 -12.14
N SER A 195 -29.64 -10.31 -11.75
CA SER A 195 -30.38 -9.75 -10.61
C SER A 195 -29.62 -9.87 -9.29
N ALA A 196 -28.78 -10.89 -9.10
CA ALA A 196 -27.94 -11.03 -7.91
C ALA A 196 -26.86 -9.94 -7.79
N TYR A 197 -26.60 -9.22 -8.88
CA TYR A 197 -25.59 -8.15 -9.01
C TYR A 197 -26.24 -6.77 -9.19
N GLN A 198 -27.54 -6.65 -8.92
CA GLN A 198 -28.32 -5.40 -8.95
C GLN A 198 -28.82 -5.07 -7.53
N PRO A 199 -29.32 -3.85 -7.26
CA PRO A 199 -29.87 -3.48 -5.96
C PRO A 199 -30.83 -4.53 -5.38
N GLY A 200 -30.56 -4.98 -4.14
CA GLY A 200 -31.29 -6.05 -3.44
C GLY A 200 -30.84 -7.47 -3.81
N GLY A 201 -29.80 -7.62 -4.63
CA GLY A 201 -29.17 -8.89 -4.94
C GLY A 201 -27.98 -9.17 -4.02
N TYR A 202 -27.73 -10.46 -3.74
CA TYR A 202 -26.71 -10.92 -2.78
C TYR A 202 -25.33 -10.26 -2.98
N PHE A 203 -24.79 -10.27 -4.20
CA PHE A 203 -23.45 -9.71 -4.47
C PHE A 203 -23.45 -8.18 -4.44
N TYR A 204 -24.56 -7.54 -4.82
CA TYR A 204 -24.68 -6.10 -4.71
C TYR A 204 -24.71 -5.65 -3.24
N ASP A 205 -25.50 -6.32 -2.41
CA ASP A 205 -25.62 -5.99 -1.00
C ASP A 205 -24.27 -6.17 -0.29
N LYS A 206 -23.53 -7.24 -0.62
CA LYS A 206 -22.15 -7.45 -0.11
C LYS A 206 -21.18 -6.35 -0.57
N ALA A 207 -21.24 -5.93 -1.83
CA ALA A 207 -20.40 -4.86 -2.33
C ALA A 207 -20.74 -3.49 -1.67
N VAL A 208 -22.02 -3.22 -1.42
CA VAL A 208 -22.48 -2.02 -0.72
C VAL A 208 -22.06 -2.04 0.74
N GLU A 209 -22.27 -3.15 1.43
CA GLU A 209 -21.81 -3.37 2.81
C GLU A 209 -20.31 -3.06 2.92
N TYR A 210 -19.51 -3.65 2.03
CA TYR A 210 -18.07 -3.46 1.95
C TYR A 210 -17.67 -1.99 1.82
N TRP A 211 -18.24 -1.25 0.86
CA TRP A 211 -17.78 0.12 0.55
C TRP A 211 -18.45 1.22 1.37
N THR A 212 -19.61 0.98 1.98
CA THR A 212 -20.39 2.05 2.64
C THR A 212 -19.59 2.80 3.70
N PRO A 213 -18.85 2.15 4.61
CA PRO A 213 -18.08 2.88 5.63
C PRO A 213 -16.93 3.69 5.04
N HIS A 214 -16.27 3.17 4.01
CA HIS A 214 -15.22 3.90 3.30
C HIS A 214 -15.79 5.13 2.56
N ILE A 215 -16.93 4.98 1.88
CA ILE A 215 -17.61 6.09 1.20
C ILE A 215 -18.08 7.13 2.20
N ARG A 216 -18.62 6.70 3.34
CA ARG A 216 -19.05 7.58 4.42
C ARG A 216 -17.86 8.40 4.93
N GLU A 217 -16.73 7.76 5.26
CA GLU A 217 -15.52 8.42 5.77
C GLU A 217 -15.09 9.59 4.87
N HIS A 218 -14.98 9.34 3.57
CA HIS A 218 -14.32 10.25 2.62
C HIS A 218 -15.26 11.17 1.85
N LEU A 219 -16.53 10.77 1.67
CA LEU A 219 -17.48 11.44 0.78
C LEU A 219 -18.75 11.89 1.51
N TRP A 220 -19.76 11.03 1.58
CA TRP A 220 -21.10 11.34 2.11
C TRP A 220 -21.77 10.05 2.60
N ASP A 221 -22.76 10.17 3.48
CA ASP A 221 -23.46 9.00 4.02
C ASP A 221 -24.53 8.50 3.04
N ILE A 222 -24.31 7.35 2.40
CA ILE A 222 -25.27 6.74 1.47
C ILE A 222 -26.61 6.46 2.16
N GLY A 223 -26.59 6.04 3.43
CA GLY A 223 -27.80 5.71 4.18
C GLY A 223 -28.55 6.93 4.71
N ASN A 224 -27.86 8.07 4.89
CA ASN A 224 -28.46 9.30 5.39
C ASN A 224 -27.85 10.54 4.71
N PRO A 225 -28.12 10.75 3.41
CA PRO A 225 -27.39 11.72 2.59
C PRO A 225 -27.62 13.19 3.00
N TYR A 226 -28.64 13.46 3.81
CA TYR A 226 -28.93 14.79 4.37
C TYR A 226 -28.35 15.00 5.77
N ASN A 227 -27.83 13.96 6.43
CA ASN A 227 -27.18 14.04 7.73
C ASN A 227 -25.73 13.55 7.64
N ASN A 228 -24.82 14.51 7.50
CA ASN A 228 -23.39 14.22 7.29
C ASN A 228 -22.55 14.37 8.56
N ALA A 229 -23.17 14.27 9.75
CA ALA A 229 -22.43 14.37 11.01
C ALA A 229 -21.28 13.35 11.13
N LEU A 230 -21.35 12.24 10.39
CA LEU A 230 -20.39 11.14 10.42
C LEU A 230 -19.61 10.95 9.10
N ALA A 231 -19.71 11.88 8.14
CA ALA A 231 -19.21 11.66 6.79
C ALA A 231 -18.33 12.79 6.26
N GLY A 232 -17.55 12.54 5.19
CA GLY A 232 -16.93 13.54 4.31
C GLY A 232 -15.90 14.47 4.96
N TYR A 233 -15.13 13.96 5.92
CA TYR A 233 -14.14 14.75 6.63
C TYR A 233 -12.88 14.98 5.79
N GLN A 234 -12.29 16.16 5.95
CA GLN A 234 -10.98 16.51 5.42
C GLN A 234 -10.09 17.04 6.53
N TRP A 235 -8.78 16.80 6.41
CA TRP A 235 -7.80 17.26 7.37
C TRP A 235 -6.90 18.30 6.72
N PRO A 236 -7.21 19.59 6.89
CA PRO A 236 -6.34 20.66 6.40
C PRO A 236 -4.96 20.56 7.07
N ALA A 237 -3.92 20.99 6.35
CA ALA A 237 -2.55 20.99 6.88
C ALA A 237 -2.48 21.77 8.20
N GLY A 238 -2.09 21.08 9.28
CA GLY A 238 -1.93 21.66 10.61
C GLY A 238 -3.23 22.05 11.33
N GLY A 239 -4.41 21.68 10.81
CA GLY A 239 -5.70 22.01 11.39
C GLY A 239 -6.49 20.80 11.90
N SER A 240 -7.57 21.09 12.63
CA SER A 240 -8.56 20.08 13.00
C SER A 240 -9.35 19.61 11.77
N PRO A 241 -9.81 18.35 11.75
CA PRO A 241 -10.64 17.86 10.66
C PRO A 241 -11.93 18.66 10.55
N SER A 242 -12.34 18.92 9.31
CA SER A 242 -13.56 19.65 8.97
C SER A 242 -14.36 18.88 7.94
N TYR A 243 -15.67 18.81 8.14
CA TYR A 243 -16.57 18.29 7.12
C TYR A 243 -16.62 19.23 5.91
N VAL A 244 -16.51 18.67 4.71
CA VAL A 244 -16.71 19.41 3.46
C VAL A 244 -17.63 18.60 2.56
N PRO A 245 -18.82 19.11 2.18
CA PRO A 245 -19.72 18.41 1.28
C PRO A 245 -19.03 17.96 -0.01
N LYS A 246 -19.15 16.68 -0.35
CA LYS A 246 -18.54 16.08 -1.54
C LYS A 246 -19.61 15.80 -2.59
N GLY A 247 -19.32 16.12 -3.84
CA GLY A 247 -20.28 16.05 -4.94
C GLY A 247 -19.96 14.97 -5.95
N ASN A 248 -19.10 13.99 -5.67
CA ASN A 248 -18.81 12.89 -6.58
C ASN A 248 -20.01 11.93 -6.69
N ARG A 249 -20.45 11.61 -7.91
CA ARG A 249 -21.36 10.49 -8.14
C ARG A 249 -20.57 9.19 -8.11
N LEU A 250 -21.21 8.10 -7.74
CA LEU A 250 -20.51 6.84 -7.53
C LEU A 250 -21.27 5.62 -8.06
N LEU A 251 -20.50 4.63 -8.48
CA LEU A 251 -20.95 3.30 -8.85
C LEU A 251 -20.21 2.28 -7.98
N ILE A 252 -20.96 1.40 -7.32
CA ILE A 252 -20.40 0.27 -6.57
C ILE A 252 -20.59 -0.98 -7.44
N VAL A 253 -19.48 -1.63 -7.78
CA VAL A 253 -19.47 -2.79 -8.68
C VAL A 253 -19.63 -4.06 -7.86
N ALA A 254 -20.65 -4.83 -8.21
CA ALA A 254 -20.86 -6.17 -7.66
C ALA A 254 -20.21 -7.23 -8.53
N TRP A 255 -19.47 -8.16 -7.93
CA TRP A 255 -18.91 -9.32 -8.63
C TRP A 255 -18.83 -10.54 -7.69
N SER A 256 -18.63 -11.73 -8.25
CA SER A 256 -18.62 -12.99 -7.49
C SER A 256 -17.21 -13.54 -7.36
N THR A 257 -16.81 -13.83 -6.13
CA THR A 257 -15.56 -14.53 -5.80
C THR A 257 -15.59 -16.01 -6.14
N ALA A 258 -16.79 -16.57 -6.31
CA ALA A 258 -17.02 -17.97 -6.67
C ALA A 258 -16.81 -18.24 -8.17
N GLN A 259 -16.41 -17.24 -8.96
CA GLN A 259 -16.10 -17.36 -10.38
C GLN A 259 -14.71 -16.79 -10.68
N ARG A 260 -14.12 -17.25 -11.78
CA ARG A 260 -12.84 -16.76 -12.33
C ARG A 260 -12.85 -15.25 -12.65
N LEU A 261 -11.67 -14.65 -12.70
CA LEU A 261 -11.45 -13.22 -12.88
C LEU A 261 -12.12 -12.67 -14.16
N GLU A 262 -12.17 -13.43 -15.25
CA GLU A 262 -12.84 -12.99 -16.49
C GLU A 262 -14.31 -12.66 -16.28
N TYR A 263 -15.02 -13.41 -15.43
CA TYR A 263 -16.42 -13.12 -15.08
C TYR A 263 -16.52 -11.80 -14.31
N ALA A 264 -15.59 -11.55 -13.40
CA ALA A 264 -15.53 -10.30 -12.64
C ALA A 264 -15.24 -9.09 -13.54
N GLN A 265 -14.28 -9.21 -14.48
CA GLN A 265 -14.00 -8.19 -15.50
C GLN A 265 -15.24 -7.91 -16.34
N HIS A 266 -15.96 -8.93 -16.79
CA HIS A 266 -17.18 -8.75 -17.58
C HIS A 266 -18.31 -8.12 -16.76
N ALA A 267 -18.50 -8.53 -15.50
CA ALA A 267 -19.51 -7.94 -14.61
C ALA A 267 -19.22 -6.45 -14.37
N PHE A 268 -17.95 -6.10 -14.12
CA PHE A 268 -17.47 -4.73 -14.00
C PHE A 268 -17.78 -3.91 -15.25
N LEU A 269 -17.29 -4.33 -16.41
CA LEU A 269 -17.47 -3.57 -17.66
C LEU A 269 -18.95 -3.43 -18.05
N THR A 270 -19.76 -4.47 -17.83
CA THR A 270 -21.20 -4.42 -18.10
C THR A 270 -21.92 -3.39 -17.23
N GLN A 271 -21.62 -3.37 -15.92
CA GLN A 271 -22.21 -2.40 -14.99
C GLN A 271 -21.78 -0.97 -15.32
N VAL A 272 -20.50 -0.76 -15.65
CA VAL A 272 -19.99 0.55 -16.07
C VAL A 272 -20.66 1.04 -17.35
N ILE A 273 -20.76 0.21 -18.39
CA ILE A 273 -21.41 0.60 -19.65
C ILE A 273 -22.88 0.98 -19.41
N ARG A 274 -23.59 0.23 -18.57
CA ARG A 274 -24.98 0.54 -18.20
C ARG A 274 -25.08 1.85 -17.42
N ALA A 275 -24.21 2.07 -16.44
CA ALA A 275 -24.14 3.33 -15.71
C ALA A 275 -23.88 4.53 -16.66
N MET A 276 -22.95 4.39 -17.60
CA MET A 276 -22.63 5.42 -18.60
C MET A 276 -23.79 5.69 -19.57
N ASN A 277 -24.50 4.64 -20.00
CA ASN A 277 -25.55 4.77 -21.01
C ASN A 277 -26.89 5.24 -20.43
N THR A 278 -27.28 4.72 -19.26
CA THR A 278 -28.64 4.90 -18.70
C THR A 278 -28.66 5.44 -17.27
N GLY A 279 -27.49 5.62 -16.63
CA GLY A 279 -27.41 6.01 -15.22
C GLY A 279 -27.76 4.88 -14.26
N GLN A 280 -27.84 3.63 -14.72
CA GLN A 280 -28.20 2.49 -13.89
C GLN A 280 -27.26 2.33 -12.70
N ASN A 281 -27.84 2.22 -11.50
CA ASN A 281 -27.17 2.08 -10.20
C ASN A 281 -26.19 3.20 -9.82
N VAL A 282 -26.22 4.34 -10.52
CA VAL A 282 -25.41 5.51 -10.16
C VAL A 282 -26.02 6.19 -8.94
N LEU A 283 -25.25 6.24 -7.86
CA LEU A 283 -25.61 6.97 -6.65
C LEU A 283 -25.16 8.42 -6.79
N THR A 284 -26.09 9.36 -6.62
CA THR A 284 -25.86 10.80 -6.80
C THR A 284 -26.08 11.51 -5.46
N PRO A 285 -25.07 12.23 -4.92
CA PRO A 285 -25.23 12.94 -3.65
C PRO A 285 -26.18 14.15 -3.80
N PRO A 286 -26.81 14.61 -2.70
CA PRO A 286 -27.65 15.82 -2.73
C PRO A 286 -26.90 17.10 -3.10
N SER A 287 -25.59 17.12 -2.88
CA SER A 287 -24.69 18.22 -3.26
C SER A 287 -24.38 18.27 -4.76
N TYR A 288 -24.74 17.22 -5.54
CA TYR A 288 -24.50 17.22 -6.98
C TYR A 288 -25.36 18.30 -7.66
N PRO A 289 -24.81 19.08 -8.60
CA PRO A 289 -25.58 20.11 -9.27
C PRO A 289 -26.82 19.54 -9.97
N PRO A 290 -27.97 20.22 -9.92
CA PRO A 290 -29.17 19.74 -10.61
C PRO A 290 -28.98 19.78 -12.14
N ASP A 291 -29.77 18.99 -12.85
CA ASP A 291 -29.78 18.89 -14.32
C ASP A 291 -29.93 20.24 -15.05
N SER A 292 -30.55 21.23 -14.40
CA SER A 292 -30.70 22.60 -14.94
C SER A 292 -29.36 23.35 -15.03
N VAL A 293 -28.35 22.91 -14.25
CA VAL A 293 -27.00 23.46 -14.20
C VAL A 293 -26.02 22.51 -14.89
N VAL A 294 -26.01 21.23 -14.54
CA VAL A 294 -25.11 20.23 -15.12
C VAL A 294 -25.92 19.02 -15.53
N LYS A 295 -25.89 18.67 -16.83
CA LYS A 295 -26.46 17.41 -17.32
C LYS A 295 -25.39 16.65 -18.09
N MET A 296 -24.92 15.57 -17.50
CA MET A 296 -23.78 14.80 -17.99
C MET A 296 -23.98 13.31 -17.67
N PRO A 297 -23.79 12.39 -18.64
CA PRO A 297 -23.80 10.96 -18.34
C PRO A 297 -22.69 10.56 -17.35
N PHE A 298 -22.84 9.41 -16.69
CA PHE A 298 -21.82 8.90 -15.78
C PHE A 298 -20.50 8.69 -16.52
N CYS A 299 -19.37 9.02 -15.90
CA CYS A 299 -18.01 9.01 -16.44
C CYS A 299 -17.81 9.81 -17.73
N ALA A 300 -18.73 10.70 -18.13
CA ALA A 300 -18.57 11.41 -19.40
C ALA A 300 -17.40 12.41 -19.35
N ASN A 301 -17.18 13.09 -18.21
CA ASN A 301 -15.94 13.79 -17.89
C ASN A 301 -14.93 12.86 -17.20
N GLY A 302 -14.93 11.57 -17.53
CA GLY A 302 -14.06 10.56 -16.94
C GLY A 302 -14.39 10.17 -15.49
N CYS A 303 -13.77 9.09 -15.04
CA CYS A 303 -13.90 8.55 -13.70
C CYS A 303 -12.57 8.12 -13.10
N ILE A 304 -12.54 8.08 -11.77
CA ILE A 304 -11.50 7.41 -10.99
C ILE A 304 -12.04 6.09 -10.48
N VAL A 305 -11.22 5.05 -10.56
CA VAL A 305 -11.55 3.74 -9.97
C VAL A 305 -10.80 3.61 -8.65
N VAL A 306 -11.53 3.28 -7.59
CA VAL A 306 -10.95 2.94 -6.28
C VAL A 306 -11.19 1.46 -6.07
N THR A 307 -10.11 0.72 -5.81
CA THR A 307 -10.17 -0.72 -5.65
C THR A 307 -9.49 -1.15 -4.37
N HIS A 308 -9.86 -2.32 -3.88
CA HIS A 308 -9.14 -3.01 -2.82
C HIS A 308 -8.80 -4.43 -3.22
N SER A 309 -7.65 -4.95 -2.79
CA SER A 309 -7.28 -6.36 -2.94
C SER A 309 -7.45 -6.86 -4.38
N THR A 310 -8.21 -7.95 -4.60
CA THR A 310 -8.52 -8.50 -5.94
C THR A 310 -9.13 -7.48 -6.90
N GLY A 311 -9.82 -6.44 -6.41
CA GLY A 311 -10.41 -5.39 -7.23
C GLY A 311 -9.39 -4.68 -8.13
N GLY A 312 -8.16 -4.49 -7.67
CA GLY A 312 -7.13 -3.83 -8.48
C GLY A 312 -6.59 -4.74 -9.59
N LEU A 313 -6.54 -6.06 -9.35
CA LEU A 313 -6.27 -7.05 -10.40
C LEU A 313 -7.39 -7.04 -11.44
N ILE A 314 -8.66 -7.03 -11.02
CA ILE A 314 -9.83 -6.92 -11.94
C ILE A 314 -9.71 -5.68 -12.82
N MET A 315 -9.48 -4.52 -12.22
CA MET A 315 -9.41 -3.24 -12.94
C MET A 315 -8.27 -3.22 -13.97
N ASN A 316 -7.03 -3.49 -13.53
CA ASN A 316 -5.86 -3.38 -14.41
C ASN A 316 -5.90 -4.39 -15.56
N SER A 317 -6.29 -5.63 -15.28
CA SER A 317 -6.41 -6.65 -16.32
C SER A 317 -7.57 -6.32 -17.29
N ALA A 318 -8.72 -5.84 -16.80
CA ALA A 318 -9.82 -5.43 -17.68
C ALA A 318 -9.42 -4.29 -18.63
N MET A 319 -8.66 -3.30 -18.15
CA MET A 319 -8.19 -2.19 -18.97
C MET A 319 -7.19 -2.64 -20.03
N GLY A 320 -6.26 -3.51 -19.68
CA GLY A 320 -5.33 -4.12 -20.63
C GLY A 320 -6.05 -4.89 -21.75
N ARG A 321 -7.03 -5.73 -21.37
CA ARG A 321 -7.86 -6.48 -22.35
C ARG A 321 -8.66 -5.57 -23.26
N LEU A 322 -9.25 -4.50 -22.73
CA LEU A 322 -9.94 -3.51 -23.54
C LEU A 322 -8.98 -2.84 -24.54
N GLN A 323 -7.78 -2.49 -24.10
CA GLN A 323 -6.76 -1.86 -24.95
C GLN A 323 -6.28 -2.79 -26.07
N LEU A 324 -6.07 -4.07 -25.76
CA LEU A 324 -5.76 -5.12 -26.72
C LEU A 324 -6.93 -5.33 -27.70
N GLY A 325 -8.16 -5.20 -27.22
CA GLY A 325 -9.38 -5.32 -28.03
C GLY A 325 -10.09 -6.66 -27.85
N ASP A 326 -9.81 -7.40 -26.78
CA ASP A 326 -10.38 -8.72 -26.48
C ASP A 326 -11.91 -8.71 -26.40
N TYR A 327 -12.49 -7.60 -25.94
CA TYR A 327 -13.94 -7.42 -25.88
C TYR A 327 -14.55 -6.92 -27.20
N GLY A 328 -13.71 -6.60 -28.20
CA GLY A 328 -14.07 -6.02 -29.48
C GLY A 328 -13.60 -4.57 -29.64
N ALA A 329 -13.16 -4.20 -30.86
CA ALA A 329 -12.58 -2.88 -31.16
C ALA A 329 -13.49 -1.69 -30.82
N ALA A 330 -14.81 -1.87 -30.85
CA ALA A 330 -15.79 -0.85 -30.49
C ALA A 330 -15.69 -0.38 -29.02
N TYR A 331 -15.08 -1.18 -28.14
CA TYR A 331 -14.90 -0.86 -26.72
C TYR A 331 -13.56 -0.21 -26.39
N LYS A 332 -12.59 -0.15 -27.32
CA LYS A 332 -11.32 0.58 -27.09
C LYS A 332 -11.52 2.03 -26.60
N PRO A 333 -12.50 2.80 -27.12
CA PRO A 333 -12.77 4.14 -26.62
C PRO A 333 -13.24 4.20 -25.16
N LEU A 334 -13.76 3.11 -24.59
CA LEU A 334 -14.20 3.04 -23.19
C LEU A 334 -13.03 3.30 -22.24
N VAL A 335 -11.83 2.83 -22.58
CA VAL A 335 -10.63 3.00 -21.76
C VAL A 335 -10.32 4.47 -21.48
N LYS A 336 -10.59 5.36 -22.45
CA LYS A 336 -10.39 6.81 -22.31
C LYS A 336 -11.30 7.47 -21.25
N ARG A 337 -12.33 6.75 -20.78
CA ARG A 337 -13.20 7.22 -19.69
C ARG A 337 -12.57 7.03 -18.33
N PHE A 338 -11.63 6.11 -18.17
CA PHE A 338 -10.93 5.90 -16.91
C PHE A 338 -9.71 6.82 -16.86
N ARG A 339 -9.77 7.82 -15.96
CA ARG A 339 -8.73 8.85 -15.83
C ARG A 339 -7.66 8.48 -14.80
N GLY A 340 -7.94 7.48 -13.98
CA GLY A 340 -7.04 7.04 -12.94
C GLY A 340 -7.59 5.87 -12.15
N HIS A 341 -6.67 5.20 -11.48
CA HIS A 341 -6.93 4.08 -10.60
C HIS A 341 -6.15 4.26 -9.29
N ILE A 342 -6.83 4.05 -8.16
CA ILE A 342 -6.26 3.98 -6.81
C ILE A 342 -6.39 2.54 -6.35
N ALA A 343 -5.26 1.86 -6.22
CA ALA A 343 -5.18 0.44 -5.87
C ALA A 343 -4.76 0.30 -4.41
N MET A 344 -5.71 -0.01 -3.53
CA MET A 344 -5.46 -0.18 -2.09
C MET A 344 -5.20 -1.64 -1.76
N ALA A 345 -4.03 -1.98 -1.20
CA ALA A 345 -3.65 -3.35 -0.87
C ALA A 345 -3.89 -4.35 -2.01
N SER A 346 -3.66 -3.93 -3.26
CA SER A 346 -4.14 -4.70 -4.42
C SER A 346 -3.33 -5.98 -4.65
N ALA A 347 -3.98 -7.07 -5.02
CA ALA A 347 -3.32 -8.34 -5.32
C ALA A 347 -2.76 -8.37 -6.76
N LEU A 348 -1.96 -7.37 -7.17
CA LEU A 348 -1.50 -7.24 -8.57
C LEU A 348 -0.54 -8.36 -8.99
N SER A 349 0.14 -9.01 -8.05
CA SER A 349 0.99 -10.19 -8.31
C SER A 349 0.45 -11.45 -7.63
N GLY A 350 -0.83 -11.43 -7.25
CA GLY A 350 -1.48 -12.55 -6.56
C GLY A 350 -1.16 -12.62 -5.07
N SER A 351 -1.49 -13.75 -4.46
CA SER A 351 -1.26 -14.10 -3.06
C SER A 351 -0.97 -15.59 -2.92
N ARG A 352 0.09 -15.92 -2.16
CA ARG A 352 0.39 -17.32 -1.80
C ARG A 352 -0.67 -17.96 -0.89
N LEU A 353 -1.52 -17.17 -0.23
CA LEU A 353 -2.69 -17.72 0.46
C LEU A 353 -3.66 -18.38 -0.51
N ALA A 354 -3.79 -17.86 -1.75
CA ALA A 354 -4.61 -18.49 -2.76
C ALA A 354 -3.99 -19.83 -3.21
N SER A 355 -2.67 -19.88 -3.37
CA SER A 355 -1.95 -21.14 -3.63
C SER A 355 -2.17 -22.16 -2.51
N ALA A 356 -2.03 -21.74 -1.25
CA ALA A 356 -2.24 -22.60 -0.09
C ALA A 356 -3.70 -23.08 0.02
N ALA A 357 -4.68 -22.20 -0.25
CA ALA A 357 -6.10 -22.56 -0.27
C ALA A 357 -6.42 -23.64 -1.33
N ILE A 358 -5.82 -23.53 -2.53
CA ILE A 358 -5.98 -24.56 -3.57
C ILE A 358 -5.23 -25.83 -3.19
N ALA A 359 -4.01 -25.72 -2.65
CA ALA A 359 -3.21 -26.86 -2.20
C ALA A 359 -3.98 -27.71 -1.19
N LEU A 360 -4.58 -27.10 -0.18
CA LEU A 360 -5.40 -27.82 0.79
C LEU A 360 -6.61 -28.50 0.15
N SER A 361 -7.28 -27.84 -0.79
CA SER A 361 -8.40 -28.46 -1.51
C SER A 361 -7.97 -29.68 -2.34
N SER A 362 -6.68 -29.79 -2.69
CA SER A 362 -6.10 -30.90 -3.44
C SER A 362 -5.54 -32.03 -2.57
N LEU A 363 -5.09 -31.72 -1.35
CA LEU A 363 -4.33 -32.65 -0.50
C LEU A 363 -5.19 -33.48 0.46
N MET A 364 -6.49 -33.20 0.59
CA MET A 364 -7.50 -34.01 1.30
C MET A 364 -7.19 -34.44 2.75
N ASP A 365 -6.09 -34.01 3.37
CA ASP A 365 -5.79 -34.32 4.77
C ASP A 365 -6.28 -33.20 5.69
N PRO A 366 -7.43 -33.36 6.38
CA PRO A 366 -7.95 -32.38 7.33
C PRO A 366 -7.08 -32.27 8.60
N THR A 367 -6.04 -33.10 8.76
CA THR A 367 -5.10 -33.03 9.89
C THR A 367 -3.85 -32.19 9.61
N ASP A 368 -3.70 -31.66 8.38
CA ASP A 368 -2.59 -30.78 8.03
C ASP A 368 -2.66 -29.48 8.85
N PRO A 369 -1.57 -29.03 9.50
CA PRO A 369 -1.53 -27.75 10.22
C PRO A 369 -1.93 -26.52 9.36
N LEU A 370 -1.73 -26.57 8.04
CA LEU A 370 -2.23 -25.55 7.12
C LEU A 370 -3.77 -25.47 7.14
N CYS A 371 -4.45 -26.58 7.46
CA CYS A 371 -5.90 -26.63 7.57
C CYS A 371 -6.45 -25.74 8.69
N ASP A 372 -5.81 -25.71 9.85
CA ASP A 372 -6.23 -24.82 10.95
C ASP A 372 -6.02 -23.34 10.57
N VAL A 373 -4.93 -23.04 9.88
CA VAL A 373 -4.62 -21.69 9.38
C VAL A 373 -5.66 -21.22 8.39
N ILE A 374 -5.95 -22.05 7.39
CA ILE A 374 -6.91 -21.72 6.34
C ILE A 374 -8.32 -21.74 6.90
N SER A 375 -8.68 -22.67 7.78
CA SER A 375 -9.98 -22.66 8.47
C SER A 375 -10.18 -21.38 9.29
N SER A 376 -9.13 -20.90 9.98
CA SER A 376 -9.18 -19.62 10.69
C SER A 376 -9.40 -18.45 9.73
N TRP A 377 -8.79 -18.49 8.54
CA TRP A 377 -8.94 -17.46 7.50
C TRP A 377 -10.33 -17.43 6.85
N PHE A 378 -10.96 -18.58 6.70
CA PHE A 378 -12.29 -18.73 6.11
C PHE A 378 -13.43 -18.61 7.15
N GLY A 379 -13.13 -18.23 8.40
CA GLY A 379 -14.13 -17.89 9.41
C GLY A 379 -14.99 -19.06 9.91
N GLY A 380 -14.52 -20.30 9.75
CA GLY A 380 -15.27 -21.50 10.10
C GLY A 380 -14.39 -22.55 10.80
N GLY A 381 -14.94 -23.20 11.83
CA GLY A 381 -14.26 -24.29 12.52
C GLY A 381 -13.99 -25.49 11.60
N GLY A 382 -12.72 -25.72 11.28
CA GLY A 382 -12.11 -27.05 11.09
C GLY A 382 -12.53 -27.93 9.90
N ASN A 383 -13.09 -27.40 8.80
CA ASN A 383 -13.45 -28.25 7.66
C ASN A 383 -12.76 -27.82 6.36
N CYS A 384 -11.52 -28.27 6.15
CA CYS A 384 -10.81 -28.22 4.86
C CYS A 384 -11.32 -29.24 3.83
N GLY A 385 -12.57 -29.70 3.97
CA GLY A 385 -13.22 -30.65 3.07
C GLY A 385 -13.72 -29.99 1.77
N TRP A 386 -12.96 -29.09 1.16
CA TRP A 386 -13.36 -28.44 -0.08
C TRP A 386 -13.07 -29.32 -1.28
N SER A 387 -14.00 -29.30 -2.24
CA SER A 387 -13.75 -29.91 -3.54
C SER A 387 -12.73 -29.07 -4.31
N LEU A 388 -11.61 -29.67 -4.71
CA LEU A 388 -10.66 -29.07 -5.66
C LEU A 388 -11.37 -28.55 -6.91
N ALA A 389 -12.35 -29.29 -7.43
CA ALA A 389 -13.11 -28.88 -8.60
C ALA A 389 -13.88 -27.58 -8.36
N ALA A 390 -14.40 -27.35 -7.15
CA ALA A 390 -15.04 -26.09 -6.79
C ALA A 390 -14.01 -24.95 -6.66
N ALA A 391 -12.88 -25.20 -5.99
CA ALA A 391 -11.80 -24.21 -5.85
C ALA A 391 -11.28 -23.73 -7.21
N LEU A 392 -11.11 -24.64 -8.18
CA LEU A 392 -10.62 -24.34 -9.53
C LEU A 392 -11.58 -23.47 -10.38
N GLN A 393 -12.85 -23.33 -9.97
CA GLN A 393 -13.81 -22.44 -10.63
C GLN A 393 -13.79 -21.01 -10.06
N THR A 394 -13.13 -20.80 -8.93
CA THR A 394 -13.15 -19.54 -8.18
C THR A 394 -12.01 -18.62 -8.57
N VAL A 395 -12.10 -17.34 -8.16
CA VAL A 395 -11.05 -16.35 -8.40
C VAL A 395 -9.72 -16.70 -7.70
N LEU A 396 -9.70 -17.67 -6.77
CA LEU A 396 -8.47 -18.11 -6.11
C LEU A 396 -7.41 -18.58 -7.11
N VAL A 397 -7.82 -19.24 -8.21
CA VAL A 397 -6.90 -19.66 -9.27
C VAL A 397 -6.17 -18.45 -9.85
N ASP A 398 -6.94 -17.40 -10.15
CA ASP A 398 -6.43 -16.16 -10.73
C ASP A 398 -5.56 -15.37 -9.78
N LEU A 399 -5.69 -15.61 -8.48
CA LEU A 399 -4.91 -14.99 -7.42
C LEU A 399 -3.66 -15.77 -7.05
N THR A 400 -3.44 -16.98 -7.57
CA THR A 400 -2.13 -17.64 -7.37
C THR A 400 -1.05 -16.80 -8.06
N PRO A 401 0.13 -16.57 -7.43
CA PRO A 401 1.18 -15.76 -8.05
C PRO A 401 1.59 -16.31 -9.42
N LEU A 402 1.74 -17.63 -9.54
CA LEU A 402 2.10 -18.28 -10.79
C LEU A 402 1.11 -17.94 -11.93
N TYR A 403 -0.20 -18.11 -11.70
CA TYR A 403 -1.19 -17.79 -12.73
C TYR A 403 -1.30 -16.29 -12.98
N THR A 404 -1.21 -15.46 -11.94
CA THR A 404 -1.24 -14.00 -12.08
C THR A 404 -0.13 -13.49 -12.98
N HIS A 405 1.10 -13.95 -12.75
CA HIS A 405 2.25 -13.57 -13.57
C HIS A 405 2.17 -14.11 -15.00
N GLN A 406 1.67 -15.33 -15.20
CA GLN A 406 1.61 -15.92 -16.54
C GLN A 406 0.45 -15.39 -17.39
N ARG A 407 -0.73 -15.24 -16.78
CA ARG A 407 -1.97 -14.86 -17.48
C ARG A 407 -2.24 -13.37 -17.43
N TRP A 408 -2.10 -12.75 -16.26
CA TRP A 408 -2.61 -11.39 -16.03
C TRP A 408 -1.56 -10.30 -16.23
N HIS A 409 -0.30 -10.52 -15.82
CA HIS A 409 0.76 -9.51 -15.97
C HIS A 409 0.96 -9.04 -17.42
N PRO A 410 1.08 -9.94 -18.44
CA PRO A 410 1.26 -9.49 -19.83
C PRO A 410 0.13 -8.58 -20.31
N VAL A 411 -1.07 -8.78 -19.80
CA VAL A 411 -2.23 -7.95 -20.14
C VAL A 411 -2.25 -6.65 -19.35
N MET A 412 -1.88 -6.68 -18.06
CA MET A 412 -1.80 -5.47 -17.23
C MET A 412 -0.75 -4.49 -17.72
N GLU A 413 0.36 -4.96 -18.29
CA GLU A 413 1.39 -4.12 -18.95
C GLU A 413 0.83 -3.30 -20.13
N GLU A 414 -0.30 -3.72 -20.69
CA GLU A 414 -1.01 -3.02 -21.76
C GLU A 414 -2.07 -2.04 -21.24
N SER A 415 -2.31 -1.99 -19.93
CA SER A 415 -3.25 -1.03 -19.34
C SER A 415 -2.74 0.40 -19.54
N PRO A 416 -3.49 1.29 -20.24
CA PRO A 416 -3.08 2.68 -20.39
C PRO A 416 -3.57 3.57 -19.24
N VAL A 417 -4.24 2.99 -18.24
CA VAL A 417 -4.78 3.72 -17.09
C VAL A 417 -3.70 3.81 -16.02
N THR A 418 -3.32 5.04 -15.67
CA THR A 418 -2.41 5.29 -14.55
C THR A 418 -3.00 4.73 -13.26
N THR A 419 -2.22 3.92 -12.56
CA THR A 419 -2.54 3.35 -11.25
C THR A 419 -1.58 3.90 -10.22
N ILE A 420 -2.10 4.35 -9.09
CA ILE A 420 -1.30 4.64 -7.90
C ILE A 420 -1.59 3.61 -6.82
N THR A 421 -0.55 3.09 -6.17
CA THR A 421 -0.68 2.04 -5.14
C THR A 421 -0.62 2.61 -3.74
N VAL A 422 -1.51 2.12 -2.90
CA VAL A 422 -1.53 2.35 -1.46
C VAL A 422 -1.34 1.00 -0.80
N SER A 423 -0.18 0.81 -0.19
CA SER A 423 0.29 -0.50 0.26
C SER A 423 0.51 -0.55 1.76
N GLY A 424 0.32 -1.73 2.34
CA GLY A 424 0.54 -1.98 3.76
C GLY A 424 1.47 -3.16 3.97
N ALA A 425 2.21 -3.14 5.06
CA ALA A 425 2.77 -4.35 5.64
C ALA A 425 2.48 -4.35 7.14
N HIS A 426 1.98 -5.44 7.66
CA HIS A 426 1.85 -5.58 9.11
C HIS A 426 3.03 -6.35 9.69
N THR A 427 3.12 -6.35 11.01
CA THR A 427 4.20 -7.02 11.74
C THR A 427 3.68 -8.35 12.25
N ARG A 428 4.53 -9.38 12.19
CA ARG A 428 4.29 -10.68 12.81
C ARG A 428 3.64 -10.54 14.21
N GLY A 429 2.55 -11.26 14.43
CA GLY A 429 1.90 -11.37 15.74
C GLY A 429 0.65 -10.51 15.96
N ASN A 430 -0.12 -10.16 14.93
CA ASN A 430 -1.33 -9.34 15.08
C ASN A 430 -2.62 -9.99 14.52
N TYR A 431 -3.62 -10.20 15.40
CA TYR A 431 -5.02 -10.62 15.18
C TYR A 431 -5.35 -12.03 14.61
N ALA A 432 -6.66 -12.34 14.69
CA ALA A 432 -7.36 -13.63 14.80
C ALA A 432 -6.98 -14.78 13.84
N PHE A 433 -6.24 -14.49 12.77
CA PHE A 433 -5.66 -15.48 11.85
C PHE A 433 -4.34 -16.06 12.37
N GLY A 434 -3.97 -15.63 13.56
CA GLY A 434 -2.92 -16.20 14.37
C GLY A 434 -1.53 -15.82 13.90
N ILE A 435 -0.62 -15.95 14.84
CA ILE A 435 0.81 -16.16 14.67
C ILE A 435 1.15 -17.11 13.50
N LEU A 436 0.21 -17.88 12.93
CA LEU A 436 0.42 -18.87 11.87
C LEU A 436 0.09 -18.37 10.44
N GLY A 437 -0.83 -17.43 10.22
CA GLY A 437 -1.21 -17.02 8.85
C GLY A 437 -0.07 -16.38 8.05
N THR A 438 0.63 -15.42 8.65
CA THR A 438 1.78 -14.76 8.00
C THR A 438 3.03 -15.59 8.08
N LYS A 439 3.21 -16.36 9.17
CA LYS A 439 4.35 -17.25 9.39
C LYS A 439 4.56 -18.33 8.35
N LEU A 440 3.55 -18.69 7.55
CA LEU A 440 3.58 -19.96 6.83
C LEU A 440 3.65 -19.85 5.32
N VAL A 441 3.30 -18.72 4.71
CA VAL A 441 3.14 -18.68 3.24
C VAL A 441 3.69 -17.45 2.52
N HIS A 442 3.81 -16.28 3.16
CA HIS A 442 4.32 -15.08 2.48
C HIS A 442 5.80 -14.84 2.79
N PRO A 443 6.66 -14.69 1.76
CA PRO A 443 8.02 -14.23 1.97
C PRO A 443 8.08 -12.71 2.11
N GLY A 444 8.97 -12.22 2.98
CA GLY A 444 9.21 -10.81 3.20
C GLY A 444 8.09 -10.09 3.97
N ASN A 445 7.99 -8.78 3.76
CA ASN A 445 6.90 -7.96 4.28
C ASN A 445 5.56 -8.25 3.56
N ASP A 446 4.48 -8.39 4.32
CA ASP A 446 3.12 -8.60 3.83
C ASP A 446 2.07 -7.92 4.74
N ASP A 447 0.84 -7.74 4.25
CA ASP A 447 -0.28 -7.13 5.01
C ASP A 447 -1.25 -8.16 5.63
N GLY A 448 -0.85 -9.43 5.68
CA GLY A 448 -1.62 -10.56 6.17
C GLY A 448 -2.38 -11.27 5.05
N VAL A 449 -2.40 -10.70 3.84
CA VAL A 449 -3.09 -11.27 2.68
C VAL A 449 -2.24 -11.22 1.42
N VAL A 450 -1.50 -10.14 1.17
CA VAL A 450 -0.63 -9.98 0.01
C VAL A 450 0.75 -9.46 0.42
N THR A 451 1.78 -9.88 -0.31
CA THR A 451 3.14 -9.36 -0.13
C THR A 451 3.23 -7.91 -0.62
N MET A 452 4.26 -7.19 -0.17
CA MET A 452 4.58 -5.87 -0.68
C MET A 452 4.83 -5.85 -2.20
N ASP A 453 5.49 -6.87 -2.75
CA ASP A 453 5.68 -6.99 -4.20
C ASP A 453 4.35 -6.99 -4.97
N SER A 454 3.34 -7.67 -4.42
CA SER A 454 2.00 -7.73 -5.01
C SER A 454 1.27 -6.39 -4.87
N SER A 455 1.25 -5.78 -3.68
CA SER A 455 0.54 -4.52 -3.43
C SER A 455 1.13 -3.33 -4.17
N CYS A 456 2.46 -3.29 -4.32
CA CYS A 456 3.15 -2.25 -5.09
C CYS A 456 3.07 -2.47 -6.62
N GLY A 457 2.61 -3.64 -7.09
CA GLY A 457 2.59 -3.97 -8.52
C GLY A 457 4.00 -4.20 -9.08
N ASN A 458 4.86 -4.86 -8.32
CA ASN A 458 6.18 -5.27 -8.78
C ASN A 458 6.05 -6.45 -9.77
N PRO A 459 6.60 -6.35 -10.99
CA PRO A 459 6.50 -7.41 -12.00
C PRO A 459 7.45 -8.58 -11.72
N THR A 460 8.35 -8.46 -10.74
CA THR A 460 9.23 -9.56 -10.35
C THR A 460 8.38 -10.77 -9.96
N PRO A 461 8.57 -11.92 -10.65
CA PRO A 461 7.89 -13.13 -10.28
C PRO A 461 8.21 -13.44 -8.83
N VAL A 462 7.19 -13.42 -7.99
CA VAL A 462 7.26 -14.07 -6.67
C VAL A 462 7.08 -15.57 -6.93
N ALA A 463 7.96 -16.13 -7.76
CA ALA A 463 8.02 -17.54 -8.08
C ALA A 463 8.75 -18.20 -6.90
N PRO A 464 8.02 -18.81 -5.97
CA PRO A 464 8.46 -18.92 -4.59
C PRO A 464 9.58 -19.94 -4.38
N TRP A 465 9.95 -20.72 -5.40
CA TRP A 465 11.03 -21.70 -5.33
C TRP A 465 12.36 -21.23 -5.97
N ALA A 466 12.37 -20.10 -6.69
CA ALA A 466 13.56 -19.68 -7.46
C ALA A 466 14.07 -18.27 -7.15
N ILE A 467 13.19 -17.35 -6.75
CA ILE A 467 13.53 -15.93 -6.63
C ILE A 467 13.03 -15.41 -5.28
N PRO A 468 13.89 -14.79 -4.44
CA PRO A 468 13.44 -14.16 -3.21
C PRO A 468 12.54 -12.96 -3.53
N SER A 469 11.72 -12.53 -2.57
CA SER A 469 11.01 -11.25 -2.65
C SER A 469 11.99 -10.11 -2.87
N THR A 470 11.54 -9.03 -3.52
CA THR A 470 12.43 -7.89 -3.78
C THR A 470 12.94 -7.24 -2.49
N GLY A 471 14.10 -6.62 -2.54
CA GLY A 471 14.83 -6.30 -1.31
C GLY A 471 16.06 -5.43 -1.49
N PHE A 472 16.89 -5.41 -0.46
CA PHE A 472 18.11 -4.61 -0.36
C PHE A 472 19.10 -5.22 0.61
N MET A 473 20.35 -4.78 0.53
CA MET A 473 21.42 -5.09 1.48
C MET A 473 21.55 -3.97 2.50
N VAL A 474 21.83 -4.29 3.76
CA VAL A 474 22.08 -3.28 4.81
C VAL A 474 23.54 -3.21 5.23
N THR A 475 24.00 -2.01 5.58
CA THR A 475 25.37 -1.81 6.09
C THR A 475 25.59 -2.56 7.40
N GLY A 476 24.56 -2.76 8.22
CA GLY A 476 24.57 -3.62 9.39
C GLY A 476 23.17 -3.99 9.90
N LEU A 477 23.01 -5.22 10.36
CA LEU A 477 21.72 -5.75 10.85
C LEU A 477 21.16 -4.96 12.02
N VAL A 478 22.00 -4.61 13.00
CA VAL A 478 21.56 -3.82 14.16
C VAL A 478 21.00 -2.45 13.76
N LYS A 479 21.56 -1.82 12.72
CA LYS A 479 21.11 -0.52 12.21
C LYS A 479 19.75 -0.63 11.50
N ALA A 480 19.45 -1.79 10.95
CA ALA A 480 18.18 -2.11 10.32
C ALA A 480 17.11 -2.56 11.32
N PHE A 481 17.49 -2.89 12.55
CA PHE A 481 16.56 -3.19 13.63
C PHE A 481 15.93 -1.90 14.19
N ASP A 482 14.60 -1.86 14.26
CA ASP A 482 13.84 -0.69 14.68
C ASP A 482 13.78 -0.56 16.21
N LEU A 483 14.75 0.14 16.79
CA LEU A 483 14.81 0.41 18.23
C LEU A 483 13.80 1.46 18.72
N GLY A 484 13.16 2.21 17.81
CA GLY A 484 12.25 3.32 18.17
C GLY A 484 10.77 2.95 18.12
N ILE A 485 10.45 1.66 18.06
CA ILE A 485 9.09 1.13 18.22
C ILE A 485 9.06 0.06 19.33
N PRO A 486 7.86 -0.34 19.82
CA PRO A 486 7.75 -1.36 20.86
C PRO A 486 8.48 -2.67 20.50
N PHE A 487 9.22 -3.24 21.46
CA PHE A 487 10.16 -4.34 21.24
C PHE A 487 9.58 -5.54 20.46
N GLY A 488 8.41 -6.06 20.87
CA GLY A 488 7.79 -7.20 20.18
C GLY A 488 7.45 -6.90 18.71
N ARG A 489 7.09 -5.65 18.41
CA ARG A 489 6.82 -5.18 17.05
C ARG A 489 8.10 -5.07 16.23
N ALA A 490 9.18 -4.56 16.84
CA ALA A 490 10.49 -4.46 16.20
C ALA A 490 11.05 -5.84 15.82
N VAL A 491 10.95 -6.82 16.72
CA VAL A 491 11.34 -8.22 16.46
C VAL A 491 10.51 -8.79 15.32
N GLY A 492 9.18 -8.61 15.35
CA GLY A 492 8.30 -9.06 14.28
C GLY A 492 8.68 -8.49 12.91
N GLN A 493 8.83 -7.17 12.79
CA GLN A 493 9.24 -6.51 11.53
C GLN A 493 10.59 -7.02 11.04
N PHE A 494 11.56 -7.16 11.94
CA PHE A 494 12.89 -7.58 11.57
C PHE A 494 12.89 -9.03 11.04
N TRP A 495 12.10 -9.92 11.64
CA TRP A 495 11.89 -11.27 11.14
C TRP A 495 11.21 -11.27 9.77
N ASP A 496 10.13 -10.52 9.59
CA ASP A 496 9.42 -10.44 8.31
C ASP A 496 10.34 -9.92 7.20
N GLN A 497 11.16 -8.91 7.51
CA GLN A 497 12.18 -8.41 6.59
C GLN A 497 13.23 -9.47 6.23
N ARG A 498 13.66 -10.30 7.18
CA ARG A 498 14.69 -11.34 6.97
C ARG A 498 14.15 -12.65 6.41
N ARG A 499 12.83 -12.80 6.32
CA ARG A 499 12.19 -13.99 5.76
C ARG A 499 12.25 -13.99 4.24
N VAL A 500 13.45 -14.22 3.74
CA VAL A 500 13.79 -14.22 2.32
C VAL A 500 14.38 -15.58 1.98
N LYS A 501 13.87 -16.21 0.92
CA LYS A 501 14.30 -17.57 0.54
C LYS A 501 15.75 -17.59 0.03
N ALA A 502 16.33 -18.80 0.03
CA ALA A 502 17.76 -19.09 -0.05
C ALA A 502 18.55 -18.45 -1.21
N ILE A 503 19.86 -18.31 -0.97
CA ILE A 503 20.93 -17.66 -1.77
C ILE A 503 20.88 -16.13 -1.80
N VAL A 504 20.66 -15.52 -0.64
CA VAL A 504 20.91 -14.09 -0.44
C VAL A 504 21.95 -13.89 0.66
N PRO A 505 22.77 -12.83 0.58
CA PRO A 505 23.76 -12.55 1.62
C PRO A 505 23.11 -12.38 3.00
N LEU A 506 23.86 -12.64 4.08
CA LEU A 506 23.36 -12.54 5.48
C LEU A 506 22.76 -11.17 5.87
N LYS A 507 23.05 -10.12 5.08
CA LYS A 507 22.58 -8.74 5.29
C LYS A 507 21.42 -8.36 4.34
N TYR A 508 20.86 -9.31 3.60
CA TYR A 508 19.71 -9.06 2.74
C TYR A 508 18.44 -8.93 3.57
N MET A 509 17.60 -7.98 3.19
CA MET A 509 16.30 -7.71 3.79
C MET A 509 15.28 -7.45 2.69
N SER A 510 14.07 -7.97 2.85
CA SER A 510 12.96 -7.67 1.95
C SER A 510 12.54 -6.22 2.08
N ALA A 511 12.18 -5.63 0.95
CA ALA A 511 11.75 -4.25 0.86
C ALA A 511 10.25 -4.11 1.00
N MET A 512 9.82 -2.85 1.12
CA MET A 512 8.46 -2.46 0.78
C MET A 512 8.42 -2.00 -0.68
N CYS A 513 7.56 -1.01 -1.01
CA CYS A 513 7.61 -0.35 -2.30
C CYS A 513 8.93 0.42 -2.51
N SER A 514 9.59 0.81 -1.43
CA SER A 514 10.90 1.44 -1.41
C SER A 514 11.89 0.59 -0.60
N PRO A 515 13.16 0.49 -1.01
CA PRO A 515 14.19 -0.17 -0.21
C PRO A 515 14.65 0.70 0.97
N TRP A 516 14.37 2.00 0.95
CA TRP A 516 14.92 2.97 1.89
C TRP A 516 14.07 3.17 3.14
N LEU A 517 12.87 2.60 3.19
CA LEU A 517 11.90 2.82 4.25
C LEU A 517 11.30 1.49 4.71
N ALA A 518 11.37 1.24 6.01
CA ALA A 518 10.68 0.15 6.68
C ALA A 518 9.15 0.41 6.76
N PRO A 519 8.34 -0.60 7.15
CA PRO A 519 6.91 -0.40 7.41
C PRO A 519 6.60 0.69 8.44
N SER A 520 7.46 0.86 9.43
CA SER A 520 7.35 1.92 10.44
C SER A 520 7.75 3.32 9.93
N GLY A 521 8.16 3.45 8.66
CA GLY A 521 8.76 4.67 8.12
C GLY A 521 10.20 4.91 8.56
N MET A 522 10.82 3.97 9.28
CA MET A 522 12.24 4.05 9.61
C MET A 522 13.09 4.03 8.34
N VAL A 523 14.04 4.97 8.24
CA VAL A 523 14.99 5.05 7.13
C VAL A 523 16.03 3.92 7.25
N MET A 524 16.10 3.08 6.23
CA MET A 524 16.94 1.90 6.20
C MET A 524 18.40 2.24 5.83
N PRO A 525 19.40 1.62 6.49
CA PRO A 525 20.82 1.85 6.26
C PRO A 525 21.30 0.99 5.08
N VAL A 526 20.77 1.26 3.90
CA VAL A 526 20.97 0.40 2.71
C VAL A 526 22.37 0.57 2.13
N GLU A 527 23.04 -0.55 1.91
CA GLU A 527 24.33 -0.71 1.24
C GLU A 527 24.17 -0.91 -0.28
N ASP A 528 23.17 -1.70 -0.70
CA ASP A 528 22.82 -1.94 -2.10
C ASP A 528 21.30 -2.10 -2.24
N ALA A 529 20.69 -1.34 -3.14
CA ALA A 529 19.26 -1.37 -3.44
C ALA A 529 18.92 -2.27 -4.66
N PHE A 530 19.91 -2.98 -5.21
CA PHE A 530 19.78 -3.87 -6.37
C PHE A 530 19.19 -3.18 -7.61
N SER A 531 19.49 -1.89 -7.77
CA SER A 531 18.91 -1.02 -8.79
C SER A 531 19.00 -1.62 -10.20
N GLY A 532 17.86 -1.74 -10.88
CA GLY A 532 17.76 -2.24 -12.26
C GLY A 532 17.81 -3.76 -12.41
N THR A 533 17.87 -4.52 -11.31
CA THR A 533 17.86 -5.98 -11.34
C THR A 533 16.45 -6.55 -11.13
N ILE A 534 16.32 -7.89 -11.06
CA ILE A 534 15.08 -8.54 -10.67
C ILE A 534 14.73 -8.37 -9.18
N LEU A 535 15.71 -8.02 -8.34
CA LEU A 535 15.49 -7.80 -6.91
C LEU A 535 15.19 -6.32 -6.57
N ASP A 536 15.14 -5.44 -7.58
CA ASP A 536 14.83 -4.03 -7.39
C ASP A 536 13.36 -3.86 -6.98
N SER A 537 13.16 -3.44 -5.74
CA SER A 537 11.84 -3.21 -5.16
C SER A 537 11.10 -2.02 -5.72
N ARG A 538 11.73 -1.20 -6.57
CA ARG A 538 11.13 -0.01 -7.21
C ARG A 538 10.56 -0.33 -8.58
N ARG A 539 10.77 -1.54 -9.11
CA ARG A 539 10.20 -1.96 -10.40
C ARG A 539 8.68 -2.03 -10.33
N ARG A 540 8.02 -1.56 -11.38
CA ARG A 540 6.55 -1.55 -11.47
C ARG A 540 6.09 -2.09 -12.82
N LEU A 541 4.90 -2.68 -12.83
CA LEU A 541 4.11 -2.83 -14.05
C LEU A 541 3.95 -1.46 -14.72
N ARG A 542 3.85 -1.42 -16.05
CA ARG A 542 3.69 -0.16 -16.78
C ARG A 542 2.49 0.64 -16.28
N ASN A 543 2.67 1.96 -16.17
CA ASN A 543 1.70 2.93 -15.66
C ASN A 543 1.25 2.69 -14.20
N VAL A 544 1.94 1.82 -13.45
CA VAL A 544 1.73 1.64 -12.01
C VAL A 544 2.80 2.42 -11.24
N TYR A 545 2.38 3.22 -10.29
CA TYR A 545 3.24 4.05 -9.46
C TYR A 545 2.97 3.76 -7.98
N SER A 546 4.02 3.69 -7.17
CA SER A 546 3.84 3.66 -5.72
C SER A 546 3.58 5.05 -5.19
N PHE A 547 2.64 5.14 -4.25
CA PHE A 547 2.24 6.41 -3.65
C PHE A 547 2.46 6.41 -2.14
N ILE A 548 1.84 5.46 -1.43
CA ILE A 548 1.96 5.36 0.03
C ILE A 548 2.29 3.93 0.42
N GLN A 549 3.12 3.79 1.44
CA GLN A 549 3.35 2.55 2.15
C GLN A 549 3.23 2.79 3.66
N GLY A 550 2.85 1.78 4.43
CA GLY A 550 2.80 1.92 5.89
C GLY A 550 2.70 0.61 6.64
N ALA A 551 2.81 0.71 7.96
CA ALA A 551 2.63 -0.42 8.86
C ALA A 551 1.13 -0.70 9.07
N VAL A 552 0.47 -1.37 8.13
CA VAL A 552 -0.99 -1.50 8.11
C VAL A 552 -1.45 -2.85 7.55
N ASP A 553 -2.41 -3.48 8.24
CA ASP A 553 -3.04 -4.72 7.81
C ASP A 553 -3.94 -4.51 6.58
N HIS A 554 -4.12 -5.60 5.83
CA HIS A 554 -4.87 -5.62 4.58
C HIS A 554 -6.27 -5.01 4.69
N SER A 555 -6.99 -5.35 5.77
CA SER A 555 -8.38 -4.96 6.01
C SER A 555 -8.56 -3.47 6.32
N PHE A 556 -7.50 -2.78 6.76
CA PHE A 556 -7.57 -1.36 7.12
C PHE A 556 -7.39 -0.42 5.92
N LEU A 557 -6.85 -0.93 4.80
CA LEU A 557 -6.69 -0.17 3.57
C LEU A 557 -7.95 -0.16 2.69
N GLY A 558 -8.89 -1.08 2.93
CA GLY A 558 -10.09 -1.28 2.12
C GLY A 558 -11.37 -0.67 2.69
N GLY A 559 -12.48 -1.35 2.37
CA GLY A 559 -13.77 -1.18 3.01
C GLY A 559 -13.94 -2.08 4.23
N THR A 560 -15.15 -2.39 4.66
CA THR A 560 -15.37 -3.33 5.77
C THR A 560 -15.35 -4.78 5.32
N ASP A 561 -14.24 -5.46 5.59
CA ASP A 561 -14.31 -6.83 6.11
C ASP A 561 -14.39 -6.73 7.64
N ASP A 562 -14.98 -7.72 8.33
CA ASP A 562 -15.44 -7.74 9.74
C ASP A 562 -14.47 -7.23 10.86
N ALA A 563 -13.28 -6.74 10.50
CA ALA A 563 -12.25 -6.17 11.35
C ALA A 563 -11.88 -4.70 11.06
N ASN A 564 -12.45 -4.02 10.05
CA ASN A 564 -12.06 -2.64 9.71
C ASN A 564 -12.58 -1.60 10.74
N PRO A 565 -11.71 -0.84 11.44
CA PRO A 565 -12.03 0.11 12.48
C PRO A 565 -11.96 1.54 11.93
N LEU A 566 -12.34 1.75 10.65
CA LEU A 566 -12.69 3.11 10.24
C LEU A 566 -13.72 3.64 11.25
N PRO A 567 -13.54 4.85 11.81
CA PRO A 567 -14.51 5.39 12.76
C PRO A 567 -15.94 5.31 12.20
N SER A 568 -16.10 5.60 10.90
CA SER A 568 -17.36 5.49 10.17
C SER A 568 -18.02 4.10 10.18
N ALA A 569 -17.24 3.01 10.28
CA ALA A 569 -17.72 1.62 10.37
C ALA A 569 -18.35 1.33 11.74
N SER A 570 -17.91 2.03 12.77
CA SER A 570 -18.48 1.97 14.13
C SER A 570 -19.47 3.11 14.43
N ASN A 571 -19.97 3.79 13.39
CA ASN A 571 -20.79 5.00 13.49
C ASN A 571 -20.16 6.13 14.32
N GLN A 572 -18.83 6.16 14.40
CA GLN A 572 -18.06 7.25 14.98
C GLN A 572 -17.71 8.27 13.90
N SER A 573 -17.47 9.51 14.32
CA SER A 573 -17.00 10.54 13.42
C SER A 573 -15.57 10.22 12.97
N ALA A 574 -15.26 10.51 11.70
CA ALA A 574 -13.92 10.34 11.15
C ALA A 574 -12.84 11.14 11.92
N TRP A 575 -13.21 12.20 12.67
CA TRP A 575 -12.22 12.93 13.51
C TRP A 575 -11.71 12.12 14.69
N VAL A 576 -12.44 11.08 15.11
CA VAL A 576 -12.06 10.29 16.28
C VAL A 576 -10.66 9.73 16.00
N PRO A 577 -9.69 9.97 16.92
CA PRO A 577 -8.35 9.41 16.77
C PRO A 577 -8.49 7.93 16.44
N ARG A 578 -7.83 7.51 15.37
CA ARG A 578 -8.04 6.16 14.88
C ARG A 578 -7.78 5.18 16.00
N PRO A 579 -8.46 4.05 15.99
CA PRO A 579 -7.95 2.83 16.55
C PRO A 579 -7.55 1.97 15.34
N TYR A 580 -6.40 2.20 14.69
CA TYR A 580 -5.78 1.02 14.06
C TYR A 580 -5.66 0.04 15.21
N ARG A 581 -6.38 -1.07 15.09
CA ARG A 581 -6.65 -1.94 16.23
C ARG A 581 -5.32 -2.24 16.88
N ASP A 582 -5.19 -1.86 18.14
CA ASP A 582 -3.95 -2.02 18.87
C ASP A 582 -3.47 -3.45 18.68
N ASN A 583 -2.16 -3.64 18.49
CA ASN A 583 -1.66 -4.98 18.34
C ASN A 583 -1.98 -5.85 19.57
N LEU A 584 -1.69 -7.16 19.55
CA LEU A 584 -1.83 -8.01 20.76
C LEU A 584 -1.16 -7.43 22.02
N PHE A 585 -0.30 -6.41 21.87
CA PHE A 585 0.42 -5.71 22.92
C PHE A 585 -0.06 -4.26 23.15
N GLY A 586 -1.23 -3.84 22.66
CA GLY A 586 -1.77 -2.51 22.94
C GLY A 586 -1.17 -1.37 22.11
N ASN A 587 -0.41 -1.65 21.04
CA ASN A 587 0.27 -0.62 20.26
C ASN A 587 -0.32 -0.47 18.86
N PRO A 588 -0.73 0.74 18.48
CA PRO A 588 -1.29 0.95 17.16
C PRO A 588 -0.22 0.98 16.07
N MET A 589 -0.56 0.46 14.89
CA MET A 589 0.29 0.48 13.70
C MET A 589 -0.30 1.46 12.69
N ARG A 590 0.31 2.65 12.58
CA ARG A 590 -0.29 3.80 11.85
C ARG A 590 0.71 4.60 11.04
N GLU A 591 1.97 4.18 11.04
CA GLU A 591 3.08 4.92 10.45
C GLU A 591 2.99 4.88 8.93
N GLU A 592 2.29 5.86 8.36
CA GLU A 592 2.16 6.05 6.92
C GLU A 592 3.35 6.86 6.38
N SER A 593 3.93 6.40 5.27
CA SER A 593 5.08 7.01 4.61
C SER A 593 4.84 7.14 3.11
N SER A 594 5.50 8.12 2.48
CA SER A 594 5.57 8.19 1.02
C SER A 594 6.31 6.96 0.46
N ALA A 595 5.90 6.52 -0.73
CA ALA A 595 6.56 5.46 -1.49
C ALA A 595 6.79 5.87 -2.96
N ILE A 596 6.96 7.18 -3.22
CA ILE A 596 7.08 7.71 -4.58
C ILE A 596 8.49 7.48 -5.10
N THR A 597 8.64 6.50 -5.98
CA THR A 597 9.93 6.14 -6.60
C THR A 597 10.12 6.72 -8.00
N ASP A 598 9.09 7.33 -8.58
CA ASP A 598 9.10 7.92 -9.93
C ASP A 598 8.36 9.27 -9.95
N ALA A 599 9.08 10.33 -10.33
CA ALA A 599 8.57 11.69 -10.41
C ALA A 599 7.45 11.89 -11.45
N ALA A 600 7.31 11.00 -12.43
CA ALA A 600 6.24 11.05 -13.43
C ALA A 600 4.84 10.97 -12.80
N ILE A 601 4.71 10.49 -11.57
CA ILE A 601 3.45 10.50 -10.80
C ILE A 601 2.88 11.93 -10.61
N TYR A 602 3.74 12.97 -10.66
CA TYR A 602 3.34 14.37 -10.54
C TYR A 602 2.99 15.03 -11.88
N ALA A 603 3.19 14.33 -13.00
CA ALA A 603 2.92 14.86 -14.32
C ALA A 603 1.42 15.17 -14.50
N ALA A 604 1.12 16.37 -15.01
CA ALA A 604 -0.26 16.75 -15.29
C ALA A 604 -0.72 16.10 -16.60
N GLY A 605 -1.93 15.55 -16.58
CA GLY A 605 -2.65 15.15 -17.77
C GLY A 605 -3.12 16.35 -18.61
N PRO A 606 -3.72 16.11 -19.78
CA PRO A 606 -4.19 17.17 -20.69
C PRO A 606 -5.23 18.13 -20.08
N ASP A 607 -5.92 17.71 -19.03
CA ASP A 607 -6.94 18.47 -18.29
C ASP A 607 -6.39 19.05 -16.96
N GLY A 608 -5.07 19.07 -16.82
CA GLY A 608 -4.36 19.57 -15.64
C GLY A 608 -4.42 18.65 -14.42
N VAL A 609 -5.16 17.53 -14.47
CA VAL A 609 -5.23 16.57 -13.36
C VAL A 609 -3.94 15.76 -13.28
N ARG A 610 -3.36 15.66 -12.09
CA ARG A 610 -2.13 14.92 -11.80
C ARG A 610 -2.44 13.64 -11.01
N PRO A 611 -1.80 12.49 -11.28
CA PRO A 611 -1.99 11.29 -10.48
C PRO A 611 -1.77 11.55 -8.99
N VAL A 612 -0.73 12.31 -8.62
CA VAL A 612 -0.52 12.85 -7.27
C VAL A 612 -0.21 14.34 -7.33
N HIS A 613 -0.79 15.10 -6.40
CA HIS A 613 -0.56 16.53 -6.28
C HIS A 613 0.82 16.84 -5.67
N PRO A 614 1.62 17.79 -6.21
CA PRO A 614 2.96 18.11 -5.69
C PRO A 614 3.02 18.56 -4.22
N LEU A 615 1.93 19.10 -3.67
CA LEU A 615 1.86 19.45 -2.24
C LEU A 615 1.96 18.21 -1.32
N PHE A 616 1.79 17.01 -1.86
CA PHE A 616 2.00 15.77 -1.12
C PHE A 616 3.45 15.64 -0.63
N ALA A 617 4.44 16.07 -1.43
CA ALA A 617 5.85 16.00 -1.03
C ALA A 617 6.14 16.79 0.26
N ALA A 618 5.43 17.90 0.47
CA ALA A 618 5.54 18.71 1.68
C ALA A 618 4.89 18.07 2.92
N GLN A 619 4.18 16.94 2.77
CA GLN A 619 3.61 16.20 3.89
C GLN A 619 4.63 15.30 4.58
N MET A 620 5.75 14.96 3.95
CA MET A 620 6.77 14.13 4.58
C MET A 620 7.58 14.92 5.60
N LYS A 621 7.72 14.35 6.80
CA LYS A 621 8.44 14.94 7.94
C LYS A 621 9.47 13.95 8.49
N GLU A 622 10.60 14.49 8.94
CA GLU A 622 11.60 13.72 9.68
C GLU A 622 11.27 13.70 11.18
N TYR A 623 11.36 12.51 11.75
CA TYR A 623 11.38 12.26 13.18
C TYR A 623 12.68 11.55 13.55
N GLN A 624 13.24 11.86 14.71
CA GLN A 624 14.37 11.15 15.29
C GLN A 624 13.95 10.51 16.60
N ARG A 625 14.11 9.19 16.67
CA ARG A 625 13.95 8.44 17.92
C ARG A 625 15.28 7.87 18.36
N GLY A 626 15.57 7.89 19.64
CA GLY A 626 16.85 7.43 20.11
C GLY A 626 17.06 7.56 21.60
N ARG A 627 18.25 7.18 22.03
CA ARG A 627 18.73 7.40 23.38
C ARG A 627 20.06 8.12 23.32
N LYS A 628 20.19 9.27 23.99
CA LYS A 628 21.39 10.11 23.96
C LYS A 628 21.90 10.44 25.35
N ILE A 629 23.20 10.67 25.47
CA ILE A 629 23.85 11.20 26.66
C ILE A 629 24.33 12.63 26.36
N SER A 630 24.22 13.51 27.34
CA SER A 630 24.65 14.90 27.21
C SER A 630 25.76 15.21 28.22
N PHE A 631 26.75 15.99 27.82
CA PHE A 631 27.83 16.44 28.72
C PHE A 631 28.44 17.76 28.21
N LYS A 632 29.21 18.44 29.05
CA LYS A 632 30.01 19.61 28.65
C LYS A 632 31.48 19.26 28.44
N LEU A 633 32.04 19.72 27.33
CA LEU A 633 33.47 19.67 27.06
C LEU A 633 33.94 21.08 26.73
N PHE A 634 34.93 21.59 27.49
CA PHE A 634 35.40 22.98 27.37
C PHE A 634 34.26 24.03 27.43
N GLY A 635 33.23 23.77 28.24
CA GLY A 635 32.06 24.64 28.40
C GLY A 635 30.98 24.51 27.33
N ILE A 636 31.19 23.72 26.27
CA ILE A 636 30.23 23.49 25.19
C ILE A 636 29.42 22.22 25.49
N LYS A 637 28.09 22.30 25.42
CA LYS A 637 27.20 21.14 25.58
C LYS A 637 27.26 20.27 24.31
N ILE A 638 27.67 19.01 24.48
CA ILE A 638 27.76 17.98 23.45
C ILE A 638 26.70 16.92 23.73
N LYS A 639 26.10 16.38 22.67
CA LYS A 639 25.17 15.25 22.72
C LYS A 639 25.75 14.09 21.93
N TRP A 640 25.77 12.90 22.52
CA TRP A 640 26.19 11.66 21.85
C TRP A 640 25.06 10.64 21.87
N TRP A 641 24.86 9.96 20.75
CA TRP A 641 23.82 8.94 20.62
C TRP A 641 24.35 7.59 21.10
N LEU A 642 23.64 6.94 22.01
CA LEU A 642 23.81 5.51 22.28
C LEU A 642 23.24 4.70 21.12
N TRP A 643 22.05 5.11 20.67
CA TRP A 643 21.47 4.68 19.42
C TRP A 643 20.51 5.74 18.91
N ARG A 644 20.29 5.77 17.60
CA ARG A 644 19.36 6.66 16.92
C ARG A 644 18.75 5.98 15.71
N ARG A 645 17.48 6.21 15.45
CA ARG A 645 16.76 5.85 14.23
C ARG A 645 16.09 7.09 13.66
N THR A 646 16.18 7.25 12.35
CA THR A 646 15.54 8.34 11.60
C THR A 646 14.28 7.78 10.94
N TYR A 647 13.17 8.52 10.99
CA TYR A 647 11.89 8.13 10.40
C TYR A 647 11.38 9.22 9.49
N HIS A 648 10.87 8.84 8.32
CA HIS A 648 10.22 9.75 7.41
C HIS A 648 8.74 9.39 7.33
N LEU A 649 7.89 10.20 7.96
CA LEU A 649 6.47 9.92 8.14
C LEU A 649 5.61 11.03 7.56
N LEU A 650 4.43 10.67 7.07
CA LEU A 650 3.45 11.62 6.58
C LEU A 650 2.87 12.46 7.72
N ASN A 651 2.63 13.74 7.45
CA ASN A 651 2.06 14.65 8.42
C ASN A 651 0.69 14.16 8.90
N ASN A 652 0.48 14.19 10.22
CA ASN A 652 -0.72 13.65 10.88
C ASN A 652 -0.96 12.15 10.68
N TRP A 653 0.07 11.33 10.39
CA TRP A 653 -0.04 9.86 10.31
C TRP A 653 -0.75 9.23 11.52
N GLN A 654 -0.64 9.84 12.71
CA GLN A 654 -1.31 9.36 13.92
C GLN A 654 -2.84 9.37 13.81
N ASN A 655 -3.37 10.28 12.98
CA ASN A 655 -4.80 10.56 12.81
C ASN A 655 -5.32 10.24 11.40
N LYS A 656 -4.44 10.21 10.40
CA LYS A 656 -4.77 9.91 8.99
C LYS A 656 -4.45 8.46 8.65
N ALA A 657 -5.28 7.87 7.80
CA ALA A 657 -4.95 6.61 7.13
C ALA A 657 -4.49 6.89 5.72
N ALA A 658 -3.79 5.94 5.12
CA ALA A 658 -3.35 6.03 3.74
C ALA A 658 -4.43 6.50 2.75
N SER A 659 -5.68 6.01 2.92
CA SER A 659 -6.81 6.44 2.09
C SER A 659 -7.09 7.94 2.17
N HIS A 660 -6.88 8.61 3.30
CA HIS A 660 -7.12 10.05 3.46
C HIS A 660 -6.21 10.85 2.53
N PHE A 661 -4.93 10.49 2.51
CA PHE A 661 -3.96 11.10 1.61
C PHE A 661 -4.33 10.83 0.13
N ALA A 662 -4.87 9.65 -0.19
CA ALA A 662 -5.37 9.38 -1.54
C ALA A 662 -6.53 10.31 -1.93
N TYR A 663 -7.54 10.52 -1.09
CA TYR A 663 -8.63 11.44 -1.40
C TYR A 663 -8.19 12.91 -1.40
N GLU A 664 -7.18 13.28 -0.61
CA GLU A 664 -6.66 14.65 -0.55
C GLU A 664 -5.77 14.98 -1.75
N TYR A 665 -4.85 14.09 -2.13
CA TYR A 665 -3.77 14.41 -3.08
C TYR A 665 -3.86 13.70 -4.42
N ALA A 666 -4.59 12.58 -4.54
CA ALA A 666 -4.65 11.85 -5.81
C ALA A 666 -5.60 12.50 -6.82
N TYR A 667 -5.23 12.47 -8.09
CA TYR A 667 -6.06 12.94 -9.21
C TYR A 667 -6.62 14.35 -9.01
N ARG A 668 -5.77 15.27 -8.51
CA ARG A 668 -6.08 16.70 -8.28
C ARG A 668 -5.47 17.61 -9.35
N ARG A 669 -6.02 18.82 -9.50
CA ARG A 669 -5.46 19.88 -10.37
C ARG A 669 -4.57 20.86 -9.61
N ASN A 670 -5.01 21.24 -8.40
CA ASN A 670 -4.46 22.28 -7.52
C ASN A 670 -4.37 21.80 -6.08
#